data_AF-A0A3M1CL93-F1
#
_entry.id   AF-A0A3M1CL93-F1
#
_cell.length_a   1.000
_cell.length_b   1.000
_cell.length_c   1.000
_cell.angle_alpha   90.00
_cell.angle_beta   90.00
_cell.angle_gamma   90.00
#
_symmetry.space_group_name_H-M   'P 1'
#
loop_
_entity.id
_entity.type
_entity.pdbx_description
1 polymer ?
#
loop_
_entity_poly.entity_id
_entity_poly.type
_entity_poly.pdbx_seq_one_letter_code
_entity_poly.pdbx_strand_id
1 'polypeptide(L)'
;MSAARPVSRVTRTLLPGACLLAGVVGCGHGGPAGDDTGGGSAPVVQVDSDGDGILDIHEGVGDADGDGTPDRLDVDADGDGVLDRLEAGDADPETLPRDADMDGLPDFQDTDSDGNCILDTLEGPAGEEPLRDGDGDGIPDLADMDDDDDGLTDLQEGIPGGCGAYDYDNDGLDDRVDPDSDNDGIDDAWEHGDTDGDEIQDSRDLDSDGDGMPDVDEGYADGSGLPRDTDGDGMYDHQDRDADGDGIEDGIEIGVTGSDPRDPDTDGDGVPDGGELYIGTDPTDAGSQIHGVYLELAPRTHTELEVDIGLTIQRADVAFLLDTTASMIDEAGALRAGFRSIVDRLSTTIPDIAFGFATFEDYPLESTGASTTGALPFRMQQQITTSVPLMEAALADVDSHAGGVGGDYPESGMEGLLQALTGVGYDMNCDTVYDEDQDVRPFDASPTDPFGGLGGEHNDESTLGGGDLGGMGFRARSLPVVIYATDDSLKDADHADDYRMAGGCFKDAGHRDVVAAAEELGAYLVGICSPGMHDCTPQMLELAMDTASLADLDGDGSVDDPLVFDWNTGSDDTTELLAGAVEDLVESISFSELAVTVDDPAGFVVDIQPEVVDVSGLTPGEDVVPFTLDLLGVLAPSEADQYRVVTIYAVGDDSIWVDEITVLIRVLLP
;
A
#
# COMPACT_ATOMS: atom_id res chain seq x y z
N MET A 1 -48.45 19.32 9.20
CA MET A 1 -48.61 20.47 8.27
C MET A 1 -47.59 20.22 7.16
N SER A 2 -47.98 19.72 5.98
CA SER A 2 -48.49 20.47 4.82
C SER A 2 -47.47 21.51 4.37
N ALA A 3 -46.95 21.60 3.13
CA ALA A 3 -47.24 21.08 1.78
C ALA A 3 -45.90 21.18 0.98
N ALA A 4 -45.48 20.28 0.08
CA ALA A 4 -45.98 19.90 -1.25
C ALA A 4 -46.05 21.02 -2.33
N ARG A 5 -45.31 20.77 -3.45
CA ARG A 5 -45.56 21.06 -4.90
C ARG A 5 -44.84 22.26 -5.62
N PRO A 6 -44.62 22.23 -6.97
CA PRO A 6 -43.77 21.33 -7.80
C PRO A 6 -43.18 21.99 -9.13
N VAL A 7 -42.76 21.12 -10.09
CA VAL A 7 -42.59 21.26 -11.58
C VAL A 7 -41.17 21.67 -12.05
N SER A 8 -40.44 20.97 -12.94
CA SER A 8 -40.79 20.40 -14.26
C SER A 8 -39.78 19.35 -14.75
N ARG A 9 -40.22 18.17 -15.23
CA ARG A 9 -39.50 17.37 -16.24
C ARG A 9 -40.52 16.81 -17.24
N VAL A 10 -40.16 16.91 -18.52
CA VAL A 10 -40.95 16.57 -19.69
C VAL A 10 -40.73 15.10 -20.01
N THR A 11 -41.82 14.34 -20.14
CA THR A 11 -41.85 12.95 -20.65
C THR A 11 -42.65 12.91 -21.95
N ARG A 12 -42.18 12.11 -22.91
CA ARG A 12 -42.94 11.60 -24.07
C ARG A 12 -42.57 10.12 -24.20
N THR A 13 -43.42 9.24 -23.66
CA THR A 13 -44.40 8.39 -24.39
C THR A 13 -43.81 7.09 -24.91
N LEU A 14 -43.79 6.09 -24.03
CA LEU A 14 -44.03 4.68 -24.34
C LEU A 14 -45.48 4.36 -23.90
N LEU A 15 -46.21 3.63 -24.72
CA LEU A 15 -47.58 3.19 -24.49
C LEU A 15 -47.62 1.67 -24.66
N PRO A 16 -47.84 0.88 -23.59
CA PRO A 16 -48.27 -0.50 -23.70
C PRO A 16 -49.80 -0.56 -23.58
N GLY A 17 -50.44 -1.53 -24.22
CA GLY A 17 -51.89 -1.65 -24.24
C GLY A 17 -52.35 -3.10 -24.29
N ALA A 18 -52.28 -3.78 -23.15
CA ALA A 18 -52.96 -5.05 -22.92
C ALA A 18 -54.46 -4.87 -22.58
N CYS A 19 -55.21 -5.85 -23.09
CA CYS A 19 -56.60 -6.28 -22.88
C CYS A 19 -57.29 -5.95 -21.52
N LEU A 20 -58.58 -5.55 -21.56
CA LEU A 20 -59.56 -5.89 -20.52
C LEU A 20 -61.04 -5.67 -20.93
N LEU A 21 -61.87 -6.62 -20.50
CA LEU A 21 -63.32 -6.77 -20.65
C LEU A 21 -64.17 -5.56 -20.20
N ALA A 22 -65.33 -5.37 -20.86
CA ALA A 22 -66.60 -5.06 -20.18
C ALA A 22 -67.82 -5.36 -21.07
N GLY A 23 -68.77 -6.15 -20.56
CA GLY A 23 -70.04 -6.45 -21.20
C GLY A 23 -71.11 -5.38 -20.99
N VAL A 24 -72.10 -5.35 -21.89
CA VAL A 24 -73.40 -4.71 -21.66
C VAL A 24 -74.52 -5.63 -22.18
N VAL A 25 -75.45 -5.94 -21.28
CA VAL A 25 -76.69 -6.70 -21.52
C VAL A 25 -77.78 -5.77 -22.03
N GLY A 26 -78.54 -6.21 -23.04
CA GLY A 26 -79.82 -5.63 -23.44
C GLY A 26 -80.71 -6.64 -24.17
N CYS A 27 -81.74 -7.17 -23.49
CA CYS A 27 -82.74 -8.09 -24.04
C CYS A 27 -83.75 -7.40 -24.98
N GLY A 28 -84.28 -8.11 -25.98
CA GLY A 28 -85.62 -7.82 -26.48
C GLY A 28 -86.07 -8.34 -27.85
N HIS A 29 -86.60 -9.57 -27.88
CA HIS A 29 -87.79 -10.04 -28.62
C HIS A 29 -87.89 -10.01 -30.16
N GLY A 30 -88.04 -11.22 -30.73
CA GLY A 30 -89.10 -11.52 -31.71
C GLY A 30 -88.65 -12.01 -33.10
N GLY A 31 -88.76 -13.32 -33.36
CA GLY A 31 -88.78 -13.88 -34.73
C GLY A 31 -90.04 -13.47 -35.54
N PRO A 32 -90.25 -13.93 -36.79
CA PRO A 32 -89.90 -15.28 -37.26
C PRO A 32 -89.39 -15.42 -38.72
N ALA A 33 -88.81 -16.61 -38.97
CA ALA A 33 -88.90 -17.48 -40.16
C ALA A 33 -88.60 -16.95 -41.57
N GLY A 34 -87.57 -17.56 -42.18
CA GLY A 34 -87.37 -17.71 -43.61
C GLY A 34 -86.33 -18.80 -43.86
N ASP A 35 -86.82 -20.00 -44.17
CA ASP A 35 -86.09 -21.16 -44.69
C ASP A 35 -85.39 -20.82 -46.01
N ASP A 36 -84.17 -21.32 -46.21
CA ASP A 36 -83.75 -21.96 -47.47
C ASP A 36 -82.35 -22.57 -47.32
N THR A 37 -82.37 -23.83 -46.91
CA THR A 37 -81.52 -24.96 -47.33
C THR A 37 -80.15 -24.70 -47.99
N GLY A 38 -79.10 -25.14 -47.29
CA GLY A 38 -78.09 -26.07 -47.82
C GLY A 38 -77.22 -25.60 -48.98
N GLY A 39 -76.14 -24.87 -48.66
CA GLY A 39 -74.90 -24.90 -49.41
C GLY A 39 -73.83 -25.54 -48.53
N GLY A 40 -73.43 -26.77 -48.86
CA GLY A 40 -72.24 -27.35 -48.25
C GLY A 40 -71.05 -26.46 -48.57
N SER A 41 -70.30 -26.09 -47.54
CA SER A 41 -68.91 -25.68 -47.72
C SER A 41 -68.22 -26.84 -48.41
N ALA A 42 -67.93 -26.68 -49.71
CA ALA A 42 -66.90 -27.49 -50.34
C ALA A 42 -65.64 -27.35 -49.47
N PRO A 43 -64.84 -28.41 -49.28
CA PRO A 43 -63.51 -28.20 -48.74
C PRO A 43 -62.82 -27.16 -49.62
N VAL A 44 -62.22 -26.14 -49.02
CA VAL A 44 -61.21 -25.35 -49.74
C VAL A 44 -60.21 -26.41 -50.19
N VAL A 45 -60.12 -26.63 -51.49
CA VAL A 45 -59.03 -27.43 -52.02
C VAL A 45 -57.82 -26.57 -51.71
N GLN A 46 -57.05 -26.99 -50.72
CA GLN A 46 -55.68 -26.53 -50.58
C GLN A 46 -55.00 -26.97 -51.87
N VAL A 47 -54.74 -25.97 -52.72
CA VAL A 47 -54.05 -26.17 -53.99
C VAL A 47 -52.61 -25.78 -53.70
N ASP A 48 -51.74 -26.65 -54.14
CA ASP A 48 -50.29 -26.55 -54.19
C ASP A 48 -50.02 -26.95 -55.64
N SER A 49 -49.59 -25.98 -56.46
CA SER A 49 -49.69 -26.06 -57.92
C SER A 49 -48.41 -26.57 -58.58
N ASP A 50 -47.27 -26.30 -57.99
CA ASP A 50 -45.90 -26.75 -58.30
C ASP A 50 -45.53 -28.03 -57.53
N GLY A 51 -46.16 -28.30 -56.39
CA GLY A 51 -46.01 -29.54 -55.61
C GLY A 51 -44.83 -29.50 -54.65
N ASP A 52 -44.44 -28.32 -54.19
CA ASP A 52 -43.29 -28.08 -53.31
C ASP A 52 -43.63 -28.33 -51.82
N GLY A 53 -44.89 -28.19 -51.43
CA GLY A 53 -45.35 -28.34 -50.06
C GLY A 53 -45.85 -27.04 -49.43
N ILE A 54 -45.76 -25.92 -50.13
CA ILE A 54 -46.38 -24.64 -49.77
C ILE A 54 -47.74 -24.55 -50.51
N LEU A 55 -48.70 -23.83 -49.94
CA LEU A 55 -50.01 -23.66 -50.58
C LEU A 55 -50.04 -22.38 -51.40
N ASP A 56 -50.75 -22.40 -52.54
CA ASP A 56 -51.02 -21.24 -53.42
C ASP A 56 -51.51 -19.99 -52.66
N ILE A 57 -52.12 -20.18 -51.48
CA ILE A 57 -52.63 -19.10 -50.63
C ILE A 57 -51.55 -18.38 -49.82
N HIS A 58 -50.43 -19.04 -49.54
CA HIS A 58 -49.29 -18.53 -48.78
C HIS A 58 -48.26 -17.91 -49.73
N GLU A 59 -47.98 -18.53 -50.87
CA GLU A 59 -47.09 -18.01 -51.94
C GLU A 59 -47.72 -16.80 -52.66
N GLY A 60 -49.05 -16.80 -52.78
CA GLY A 60 -49.78 -15.68 -53.33
C GLY A 60 -49.71 -15.60 -54.86
N VAL A 61 -49.62 -14.38 -55.39
CA VAL A 61 -49.64 -14.10 -56.86
C VAL A 61 -48.46 -13.24 -57.27
N GLY A 62 -47.42 -13.20 -56.44
CA GLY A 62 -46.17 -12.52 -56.69
C GLY A 62 -45.36 -13.22 -57.79
N ASP A 63 -44.12 -12.77 -57.91
CA ASP A 63 -43.08 -13.14 -58.88
C ASP A 63 -41.80 -12.53 -58.28
N ALA A 64 -41.29 -13.14 -57.20
CA ALA A 64 -40.27 -12.57 -56.32
C ALA A 64 -38.93 -12.37 -57.06
N ASP A 65 -38.49 -13.36 -57.83
CA ASP A 65 -37.29 -13.29 -58.68
C ASP A 65 -37.49 -12.50 -60.01
N GLY A 66 -38.73 -12.33 -60.45
CA GLY A 66 -39.11 -11.60 -61.65
C GLY A 66 -38.82 -12.33 -62.97
N ASP A 67 -38.70 -13.67 -62.97
CA ASP A 67 -38.49 -14.47 -64.17
C ASP A 67 -39.75 -14.62 -65.04
N GLY A 68 -40.92 -14.29 -64.46
CA GLY A 68 -42.22 -14.33 -65.09
C GLY A 68 -43.05 -15.58 -64.79
N THR A 69 -42.56 -16.46 -63.92
CA THR A 69 -43.27 -17.56 -63.26
C THR A 69 -43.79 -17.03 -61.92
N PRO A 70 -45.11 -16.98 -61.69
CA PRO A 70 -45.61 -16.53 -60.39
C PRO A 70 -45.23 -17.51 -59.29
N ASP A 71 -44.86 -17.04 -58.09
CA ASP A 71 -44.35 -17.82 -56.95
C ASP A 71 -45.09 -19.16 -56.76
N ARG A 72 -46.43 -19.13 -56.72
CA ARG A 72 -47.32 -20.31 -56.64
C ARG A 72 -47.29 -21.31 -57.82
N LEU A 73 -46.32 -21.20 -58.70
CA LEU A 73 -46.03 -22.09 -59.83
C LEU A 73 -44.53 -22.28 -60.01
N ASP A 74 -43.72 -21.66 -59.15
CA ASP A 74 -42.28 -21.79 -59.08
C ASP A 74 -41.90 -22.83 -58.02
N VAL A 75 -40.64 -23.26 -57.99
CA VAL A 75 -40.14 -24.20 -56.96
C VAL A 75 -38.92 -23.65 -56.22
N ASP A 76 -38.63 -22.37 -56.47
CA ASP A 76 -37.45 -21.55 -56.17
C ASP A 76 -37.88 -20.10 -56.48
N ALA A 77 -38.77 -19.55 -55.64
CA ALA A 77 -39.57 -18.37 -55.96
C ALA A 77 -38.75 -17.06 -55.93
N ASP A 78 -37.73 -16.98 -55.10
CA ASP A 78 -36.77 -15.88 -54.98
C ASP A 78 -35.55 -16.05 -55.95
N GLY A 79 -35.37 -17.26 -56.49
CA GLY A 79 -34.48 -17.56 -57.61
C GLY A 79 -33.01 -17.65 -57.22
N ASP A 80 -32.74 -17.92 -55.95
CA ASP A 80 -31.40 -17.98 -55.40
C ASP A 80 -30.78 -19.39 -55.56
N GLY A 81 -31.61 -20.42 -55.73
CA GLY A 81 -31.22 -21.81 -55.96
C GLY A 81 -31.40 -22.74 -54.76
N VAL A 82 -31.84 -22.24 -53.61
CA VAL A 82 -32.53 -23.01 -52.57
C VAL A 82 -33.95 -23.28 -53.08
N LEU A 83 -34.61 -24.35 -52.59
CA LEU A 83 -35.93 -24.73 -53.09
C LEU A 83 -36.94 -24.37 -52.03
N ASP A 84 -38.06 -23.74 -52.41
CA ASP A 84 -39.12 -23.26 -51.51
C ASP A 84 -39.49 -24.23 -50.38
N ARG A 85 -39.54 -25.54 -50.70
CA ARG A 85 -39.83 -26.62 -49.74
C ARG A 85 -38.81 -26.79 -48.60
N LEU A 86 -37.62 -26.21 -48.73
CA LEU A 86 -36.53 -26.25 -47.76
C LEU A 86 -36.57 -25.02 -46.86
N GLU A 87 -36.97 -23.87 -47.40
CA GLU A 87 -37.17 -22.62 -46.64
C GLU A 87 -38.56 -22.54 -45.98
N ALA A 88 -39.51 -23.40 -46.37
CA ALA A 88 -40.85 -23.44 -45.77
C ALA A 88 -40.86 -23.65 -44.24
N GLY A 89 -39.75 -24.11 -43.65
CA GLY A 89 -39.56 -24.35 -42.22
C GLY A 89 -40.08 -25.72 -41.73
N ASP A 90 -41.10 -26.28 -42.39
CA ASP A 90 -41.52 -27.67 -42.20
C ASP A 90 -42.27 -28.23 -43.44
N ALA A 91 -42.64 -29.51 -43.40
CA ALA A 91 -43.33 -30.20 -44.49
C ALA A 91 -44.87 -30.24 -44.34
N ASP A 92 -45.45 -29.53 -43.36
CA ASP A 92 -46.89 -29.48 -43.12
C ASP A 92 -47.52 -28.26 -43.80
N PRO A 93 -48.22 -28.41 -44.94
CA PRO A 93 -48.82 -27.28 -45.67
C PRO A 93 -49.91 -26.51 -44.88
N GLU A 94 -50.32 -26.99 -43.70
CA GLU A 94 -51.21 -26.27 -42.79
C GLU A 94 -50.49 -25.26 -41.88
N THR A 95 -49.17 -25.33 -41.75
CA THR A 95 -48.36 -24.31 -41.06
C THR A 95 -48.17 -23.10 -41.98
N LEU A 96 -47.94 -21.94 -41.37
CA LEU A 96 -47.54 -20.77 -42.14
C LEU A 96 -46.06 -20.93 -42.48
N PRO A 97 -45.63 -20.54 -43.69
CA PRO A 97 -44.20 -20.50 -44.01
C PRO A 97 -43.41 -19.70 -42.97
N ARG A 98 -42.14 -20.10 -42.79
CA ARG A 98 -41.18 -19.39 -41.93
C ARG A 98 -40.89 -17.99 -42.51
N ASP A 99 -40.55 -17.09 -41.60
CA ASP A 99 -40.19 -15.67 -41.78
C ASP A 99 -39.21 -15.43 -40.62
N ALA A 100 -37.95 -15.82 -40.82
CA ALA A 100 -36.95 -15.92 -39.77
C ALA A 100 -36.58 -14.54 -39.21
N ASP A 101 -36.26 -13.58 -40.08
CA ASP A 101 -35.92 -12.20 -39.72
C ASP A 101 -37.13 -11.29 -39.34
N MET A 102 -38.35 -11.77 -39.60
CA MET A 102 -39.61 -11.08 -39.34
C MET A 102 -39.79 -9.76 -40.12
N ASP A 103 -39.17 -9.59 -41.28
CA ASP A 103 -39.35 -8.41 -42.13
C ASP A 103 -40.70 -8.42 -42.89
N GLY A 104 -41.34 -9.59 -42.94
CA GLY A 104 -42.64 -9.84 -43.56
C GLY A 104 -42.58 -10.43 -44.98
N LEU A 105 -41.40 -10.76 -45.48
CA LEU A 105 -41.16 -11.70 -46.56
C LEU A 105 -40.93 -13.10 -45.94
N PRO A 106 -41.69 -14.12 -46.34
CA PRO A 106 -41.34 -15.47 -45.95
C PRO A 106 -40.01 -15.90 -46.57
N ASP A 107 -39.27 -16.78 -45.88
CA ASP A 107 -37.93 -17.26 -46.26
C ASP A 107 -37.86 -17.69 -47.74
N PHE A 108 -38.80 -18.50 -48.23
CA PHE A 108 -38.85 -18.92 -49.65
C PHE A 108 -39.05 -17.78 -50.69
N GLN A 109 -39.26 -16.54 -50.23
CA GLN A 109 -39.39 -15.33 -51.05
C GLN A 109 -38.31 -14.29 -50.72
N ASP A 110 -37.37 -14.64 -49.84
CA ASP A 110 -36.26 -13.81 -49.41
C ASP A 110 -34.94 -14.48 -49.79
N THR A 111 -33.97 -13.67 -50.21
CA THR A 111 -32.64 -14.17 -50.64
C THR A 111 -31.61 -14.20 -49.50
N ASP A 112 -32.04 -13.79 -48.30
CA ASP A 112 -31.28 -13.58 -47.05
C ASP A 112 -32.27 -13.78 -45.90
N SER A 113 -32.63 -15.04 -45.63
CA SER A 113 -33.80 -15.41 -44.83
C SER A 113 -33.69 -15.00 -43.34
N ASP A 114 -32.49 -15.07 -42.76
CA ASP A 114 -32.21 -14.65 -41.38
C ASP A 114 -31.81 -13.16 -41.24
N GLY A 115 -31.56 -12.47 -42.35
CA GLY A 115 -31.20 -11.06 -42.40
C GLY A 115 -29.78 -10.75 -41.90
N ASN A 116 -28.89 -11.74 -41.83
CA ASN A 116 -27.51 -11.61 -41.38
C ASN A 116 -26.57 -11.00 -42.46
N CYS A 117 -27.11 -10.69 -43.66
CA CYS A 117 -26.45 -10.15 -44.84
C CYS A 117 -25.60 -11.14 -45.66
N ILE A 118 -25.58 -12.42 -45.31
CA ILE A 118 -25.16 -13.49 -46.19
C ILE A 118 -26.38 -13.90 -47.02
N LEU A 119 -26.15 -14.51 -48.19
CA LEU A 119 -27.27 -14.95 -49.01
C LEU A 119 -27.44 -16.44 -48.79
N ASP A 120 -28.67 -16.93 -48.73
CA ASP A 120 -28.98 -18.34 -48.45
C ASP A 120 -28.21 -19.27 -49.41
N THR A 121 -27.98 -18.86 -50.66
CA THR A 121 -27.09 -19.57 -51.62
C THR A 121 -25.66 -19.89 -51.15
N LEU A 122 -25.13 -19.13 -50.19
CA LEU A 122 -23.78 -19.24 -49.63
C LEU A 122 -23.76 -20.10 -48.37
N GLU A 123 -24.80 -20.04 -47.54
CA GLU A 123 -25.00 -20.88 -46.33
C GLU A 123 -25.53 -22.27 -46.68
N GLY A 124 -26.52 -22.33 -47.56
CA GLY A 124 -27.14 -23.53 -48.12
C GLY A 124 -26.81 -23.69 -49.60
N PRO A 125 -25.72 -24.37 -50.00
CA PRO A 125 -25.44 -24.56 -51.42
C PRO A 125 -26.59 -25.25 -52.15
N ALA A 126 -27.08 -24.60 -53.21
CA ALA A 126 -28.20 -25.00 -54.06
C ALA A 126 -28.31 -26.53 -54.28
N GLY A 127 -29.33 -27.14 -53.67
CA GLY A 127 -29.72 -28.53 -53.88
C GLY A 127 -28.90 -29.60 -53.13
N GLU A 128 -28.08 -29.22 -52.15
CA GLU A 128 -27.52 -30.15 -51.17
C GLU A 128 -28.55 -30.42 -50.06
N GLU A 129 -28.76 -31.70 -49.72
CA GLU A 129 -29.56 -32.09 -48.56
C GLU A 129 -28.83 -33.15 -47.73
N PRO A 130 -28.86 -33.05 -46.37
CA PRO A 130 -29.51 -32.00 -45.58
C PRO A 130 -28.82 -30.63 -45.72
N LEU A 131 -29.55 -29.55 -45.43
CA LEU A 131 -28.98 -28.22 -45.27
C LEU A 131 -27.97 -28.21 -44.11
N ARG A 132 -27.10 -27.21 -44.08
CA ARG A 132 -26.21 -26.96 -42.95
C ARG A 132 -27.06 -26.55 -41.73
N ASP A 133 -26.61 -26.98 -40.56
CA ASP A 133 -27.32 -26.92 -39.27
C ASP A 133 -26.18 -27.00 -38.23
N GLY A 134 -25.58 -25.85 -37.93
CA GLY A 134 -24.33 -25.68 -37.18
C GLY A 134 -24.43 -26.22 -35.76
N ASP A 135 -25.45 -25.78 -35.03
CA ASP A 135 -25.75 -26.15 -33.65
C ASP A 135 -26.52 -27.49 -33.51
N GLY A 136 -27.20 -27.93 -34.57
CA GLY A 136 -28.00 -29.14 -34.59
C GLY A 136 -29.37 -29.03 -33.92
N ASP A 137 -29.94 -27.83 -33.74
CA ASP A 137 -31.29 -27.66 -33.18
C ASP A 137 -32.41 -28.01 -34.18
N GLY A 138 -32.05 -28.09 -35.47
CA GLY A 138 -32.94 -28.41 -36.58
C GLY A 138 -33.50 -27.21 -37.34
N ILE A 139 -33.01 -26.00 -37.06
CA ILE A 139 -33.09 -24.81 -37.90
C ILE A 139 -31.83 -24.80 -38.79
N PRO A 140 -31.96 -24.69 -40.12
CA PRO A 140 -30.79 -24.59 -40.98
C PRO A 140 -30.13 -23.22 -40.89
N ASP A 141 -28.80 -23.17 -41.06
CA ASP A 141 -27.98 -21.96 -40.91
C ASP A 141 -28.57 -20.74 -41.66
N LEU A 142 -28.98 -20.91 -42.93
CA LEU A 142 -29.58 -19.83 -43.75
C LEU A 142 -30.84 -19.17 -43.14
N ALA A 143 -31.45 -19.79 -42.14
CA ALA A 143 -32.67 -19.33 -41.47
C ALA A 143 -32.51 -19.33 -39.93
N ASP A 144 -31.29 -19.47 -39.43
CA ASP A 144 -30.93 -19.29 -38.04
C ASP A 144 -30.32 -17.91 -37.82
N MET A 145 -30.44 -17.35 -36.62
CA MET A 145 -29.87 -16.03 -36.30
C MET A 145 -28.57 -16.13 -35.47
N ASP A 146 -28.23 -17.34 -35.08
CA ASP A 146 -27.21 -17.73 -34.09
C ASP A 146 -26.82 -19.18 -34.43
N ASP A 147 -25.97 -19.33 -35.44
CA ASP A 147 -25.70 -20.58 -36.15
C ASP A 147 -25.06 -21.68 -35.27
N ASP A 148 -24.44 -21.31 -34.14
CA ASP A 148 -23.85 -22.23 -33.16
C ASP A 148 -24.48 -22.15 -31.74
N ASP A 149 -25.51 -21.32 -31.57
CA ASP A 149 -26.41 -21.22 -30.41
C ASP A 149 -25.63 -20.84 -29.12
N ASP A 150 -24.58 -20.03 -29.28
CA ASP A 150 -23.68 -19.56 -28.23
C ASP A 150 -24.18 -18.27 -27.54
N GLY A 151 -25.15 -17.58 -28.15
CA GLY A 151 -25.77 -16.35 -27.67
C GLY A 151 -25.25 -15.06 -28.29
N LEU A 152 -24.27 -15.14 -29.19
CA LEU A 152 -23.92 -14.11 -30.16
C LEU A 152 -24.70 -14.37 -31.45
N THR A 153 -25.27 -13.32 -32.05
CA THR A 153 -25.97 -13.50 -33.33
C THR A 153 -24.97 -13.43 -34.47
N ASP A 154 -25.22 -14.11 -35.59
CA ASP A 154 -24.37 -14.10 -36.79
C ASP A 154 -23.96 -12.71 -37.31
N LEU A 155 -24.83 -11.73 -37.07
CA LEU A 155 -24.61 -10.32 -37.39
C LEU A 155 -23.52 -9.67 -36.53
N GLN A 156 -23.33 -10.14 -35.31
CA GLN A 156 -22.32 -9.73 -34.33
C GLN A 156 -20.98 -10.41 -34.59
N GLU A 157 -20.95 -11.70 -34.94
CA GLU A 157 -19.71 -12.43 -35.27
C GLU A 157 -19.17 -12.08 -36.65
N GLY A 158 -20.04 -11.71 -37.59
CA GLY A 158 -19.63 -11.31 -38.93
C GLY A 158 -18.65 -10.13 -39.02
N ILE A 159 -18.07 -9.95 -40.22
CA ILE A 159 -17.12 -8.86 -40.48
C ILE A 159 -17.69 -7.51 -40.03
N PRO A 160 -16.98 -6.75 -39.17
CA PRO A 160 -17.43 -5.43 -38.73
C PRO A 160 -17.74 -4.49 -39.91
N GLY A 161 -19.04 -4.21 -40.12
CA GLY A 161 -19.54 -3.36 -41.21
C GLY A 161 -19.49 -4.00 -42.61
N GLY A 162 -19.37 -5.31 -42.69
CA GLY A 162 -19.35 -6.13 -43.90
C GLY A 162 -20.43 -7.22 -43.91
N CYS A 163 -20.41 -8.05 -44.95
CA CYS A 163 -21.41 -9.09 -45.24
C CYS A 163 -20.70 -10.37 -45.71
N GLY A 164 -19.71 -10.84 -44.96
CA GLY A 164 -18.92 -11.99 -45.39
C GLY A 164 -18.38 -12.78 -44.22
N ALA A 165 -17.98 -14.02 -44.54
CA ALA A 165 -17.31 -14.93 -43.63
C ALA A 165 -16.11 -14.25 -42.95
N TYR A 166 -16.07 -14.38 -41.64
CA TYR A 166 -14.93 -13.99 -40.81
C TYR A 166 -14.41 -15.26 -40.13
N ASP A 167 -13.10 -15.38 -40.05
CA ASP A 167 -12.39 -16.58 -39.58
C ASP A 167 -11.18 -16.00 -38.85
N TYR A 168 -11.41 -15.66 -37.58
CA TYR A 168 -10.48 -14.83 -36.82
C TYR A 168 -9.17 -15.57 -36.56
N ASP A 169 -9.25 -16.82 -36.09
CA ASP A 169 -8.11 -17.65 -35.75
C ASP A 169 -7.45 -18.37 -36.98
N ASN A 170 -8.14 -18.39 -38.13
CA ASN A 170 -7.74 -19.06 -39.38
C ASN A 170 -7.69 -20.60 -39.28
N ASP A 171 -8.53 -21.23 -38.46
CA ASP A 171 -8.67 -22.68 -38.39
C ASP A 171 -9.53 -23.26 -39.54
N GLY A 172 -10.28 -22.38 -40.21
CA GLY A 172 -11.11 -22.69 -41.37
C GLY A 172 -12.58 -22.95 -41.06
N LEU A 173 -13.04 -22.71 -39.84
CA LEU A 173 -14.42 -22.41 -39.51
C LEU A 173 -14.68 -20.90 -39.70
N ASP A 174 -15.96 -20.54 -39.78
CA ASP A 174 -16.40 -19.14 -39.82
C ASP A 174 -16.87 -18.84 -38.41
N ASP A 175 -16.54 -17.68 -37.85
CA ASP A 175 -16.82 -17.33 -36.44
C ASP A 175 -18.29 -17.62 -36.06
N ARG A 176 -19.24 -17.43 -36.98
CA ARG A 176 -20.70 -17.72 -36.79
C ARG A 176 -21.05 -19.16 -36.43
N VAL A 177 -20.17 -20.07 -36.78
CA VAL A 177 -20.35 -21.53 -36.69
C VAL A 177 -19.19 -22.13 -35.92
N ASP A 178 -18.41 -21.29 -35.24
CA ASP A 178 -17.23 -21.62 -34.49
C ASP A 178 -17.41 -21.21 -33.03
N PRO A 179 -17.67 -22.17 -32.12
CA PRO A 179 -18.01 -21.86 -30.74
C PRO A 179 -16.85 -21.32 -29.88
N ASP A 180 -15.67 -21.10 -30.49
CA ASP A 180 -14.42 -20.61 -29.88
C ASP A 180 -13.62 -19.87 -30.98
N SER A 181 -14.07 -18.65 -31.31
CA SER A 181 -13.66 -17.86 -32.48
C SER A 181 -12.17 -17.49 -32.50
N ASP A 182 -11.50 -17.45 -31.35
CA ASP A 182 -10.07 -17.15 -31.25
C ASP A 182 -9.18 -18.29 -30.73
N ASN A 183 -9.80 -19.41 -30.33
CA ASN A 183 -9.18 -20.69 -30.02
C ASN A 183 -8.21 -20.61 -28.84
N ASP A 184 -8.52 -19.72 -27.91
CA ASP A 184 -7.85 -19.60 -26.63
C ASP A 184 -8.33 -20.71 -25.65
N GLY A 185 -9.47 -21.34 -25.98
CA GLY A 185 -10.08 -22.47 -25.30
C GLY A 185 -11.29 -22.11 -24.45
N ILE A 186 -11.65 -20.82 -24.33
CA ILE A 186 -12.90 -20.30 -23.77
C ILE A 186 -13.96 -20.34 -24.88
N ASP A 187 -15.20 -20.73 -24.52
CA ASP A 187 -16.27 -20.76 -25.51
C ASP A 187 -16.85 -19.33 -25.62
N ASP A 188 -17.14 -18.85 -26.83
CA ASP A 188 -17.68 -17.50 -27.14
C ASP A 188 -18.93 -17.15 -26.29
N ALA A 189 -19.70 -18.17 -25.88
CA ALA A 189 -20.81 -18.10 -24.94
C ALA A 189 -20.46 -17.49 -23.56
N TRP A 190 -19.17 -17.35 -23.24
CA TRP A 190 -18.65 -16.73 -22.02
C TRP A 190 -17.89 -15.42 -22.28
N GLU A 191 -17.77 -15.00 -23.54
CA GLU A 191 -16.91 -13.90 -24.00
C GLU A 191 -17.73 -12.82 -24.70
N HIS A 192 -18.82 -12.44 -24.03
CA HIS A 192 -19.70 -11.40 -24.53
C HIS A 192 -19.20 -10.03 -24.13
N GLY A 193 -18.83 -9.19 -25.10
CA GLY A 193 -18.60 -7.78 -24.84
C GLY A 193 -17.35 -7.23 -25.50
N ASP A 194 -16.73 -6.31 -24.78
CA ASP A 194 -15.52 -5.57 -25.09
C ASP A 194 -15.07 -5.01 -23.72
N THR A 195 -14.45 -5.90 -22.93
CA THR A 195 -14.19 -5.72 -21.50
C THR A 195 -13.14 -4.62 -21.27
N ASP A 196 -12.13 -4.56 -22.13
CA ASP A 196 -11.09 -3.53 -22.06
C ASP A 196 -11.41 -2.23 -22.86
N GLY A 197 -12.36 -2.29 -23.80
CA GLY A 197 -12.83 -1.16 -24.59
C GLY A 197 -11.96 -0.81 -25.79
N ASP A 198 -11.17 -1.75 -26.33
CA ASP A 198 -10.23 -1.52 -27.43
C ASP A 198 -10.84 -1.63 -28.85
N GLU A 199 -12.15 -1.92 -28.92
CA GLU A 199 -12.95 -2.15 -30.12
C GLU A 199 -12.80 -3.55 -30.77
N ILE A 200 -12.14 -4.49 -30.09
CA ILE A 200 -12.19 -5.94 -30.34
C ILE A 200 -13.25 -6.54 -29.39
N GLN A 201 -13.99 -7.55 -29.84
CA GLN A 201 -14.93 -8.23 -28.94
C GLN A 201 -14.18 -9.32 -28.20
N ASP A 202 -14.53 -9.56 -26.93
CA ASP A 202 -13.87 -10.54 -26.07
C ASP A 202 -13.74 -11.92 -26.75
N SER A 203 -14.78 -12.41 -27.46
CA SER A 203 -14.70 -13.67 -28.22
C SER A 203 -13.66 -13.71 -29.35
N ARG A 204 -13.01 -12.57 -29.62
CA ARG A 204 -11.96 -12.37 -30.62
C ARG A 204 -10.76 -11.66 -30.02
N ASP A 205 -10.64 -11.62 -28.70
CA ASP A 205 -9.51 -11.03 -28.02
C ASP A 205 -8.81 -12.05 -27.13
N LEU A 206 -7.49 -12.16 -27.28
CA LEU A 206 -6.70 -13.16 -26.55
C LEU A 206 -6.25 -12.66 -25.16
N ASP A 207 -6.76 -11.51 -24.72
CA ASP A 207 -6.43 -10.72 -23.53
C ASP A 207 -7.62 -9.76 -23.28
N SER A 208 -8.79 -10.34 -23.00
CA SER A 208 -10.10 -9.65 -23.01
C SER A 208 -10.19 -8.46 -22.06
N ASP A 209 -9.46 -8.49 -20.96
CA ASP A 209 -9.42 -7.39 -19.99
C ASP A 209 -8.21 -6.45 -20.17
N GLY A 210 -7.27 -6.80 -21.05
CA GLY A 210 -6.12 -5.98 -21.45
C GLY A 210 -5.10 -5.77 -20.34
N ASP A 211 -5.01 -6.69 -19.38
CA ASP A 211 -4.11 -6.62 -18.24
C ASP A 211 -2.69 -7.16 -18.57
N GLY A 212 -2.59 -7.96 -19.64
CA GLY A 212 -1.35 -8.53 -20.15
C GLY A 212 -1.09 -9.99 -19.78
N MET A 213 -2.00 -10.64 -19.06
CA MET A 213 -2.16 -12.10 -19.03
C MET A 213 -3.09 -12.52 -20.19
N PRO A 214 -2.78 -13.61 -20.91
CA PRO A 214 -3.68 -14.09 -21.96
C PRO A 214 -4.79 -14.98 -21.41
N ASP A 215 -5.99 -14.85 -21.96
CA ASP A 215 -7.22 -15.54 -21.57
C ASP A 215 -7.04 -17.08 -21.45
N VAL A 216 -6.27 -17.69 -22.36
CA VAL A 216 -5.91 -19.12 -22.32
C VAL A 216 -5.22 -19.56 -21.01
N ASP A 217 -4.45 -18.67 -20.38
CA ASP A 217 -3.82 -18.95 -19.10
C ASP A 217 -4.85 -18.84 -17.95
N GLU A 218 -5.83 -17.93 -18.04
CA GLU A 218 -6.91 -17.63 -17.07
C GLU A 218 -8.08 -18.64 -17.08
N GLY A 219 -8.61 -18.95 -18.27
CA GLY A 219 -9.95 -19.47 -18.49
C GLY A 219 -10.33 -20.80 -17.83
N TYR A 220 -9.42 -21.77 -17.61
CA TYR A 220 -9.86 -23.10 -17.10
C TYR A 220 -8.98 -23.73 -16.02
N ALA A 221 -9.45 -23.75 -14.77
CA ALA A 221 -8.94 -24.68 -13.76
C ALA A 221 -9.92 -25.22 -12.69
N ASP A 222 -11.20 -24.82 -12.65
CA ASP A 222 -12.05 -25.22 -11.52
C ASP A 222 -12.66 -26.65 -11.65
N GLY A 223 -12.55 -27.26 -12.83
CA GLY A 223 -13.05 -28.61 -13.12
C GLY A 223 -14.58 -28.72 -13.14
N SER A 224 -15.30 -27.61 -13.09
CA SER A 224 -16.76 -27.51 -13.18
C SER A 224 -17.26 -27.37 -14.62
N GLY A 225 -16.36 -26.99 -15.55
CA GLY A 225 -16.68 -26.73 -16.95
C GLY A 225 -17.28 -25.34 -17.17
N LEU A 226 -17.00 -24.40 -16.26
CA LEU A 226 -17.23 -22.97 -16.40
C LEU A 226 -15.86 -22.26 -16.40
N PRO A 227 -15.79 -21.03 -16.92
CA PRO A 227 -14.62 -20.18 -16.72
C PRO A 227 -14.33 -19.96 -15.23
N ARG A 228 -13.08 -19.69 -14.89
CA ARG A 228 -12.65 -19.49 -13.50
C ARG A 228 -13.06 -18.11 -12.99
N ASP A 229 -13.43 -18.06 -11.72
CA ASP A 229 -13.76 -16.85 -10.95
C ASP A 229 -13.05 -17.05 -9.61
N THR A 230 -11.83 -16.51 -9.49
CA THR A 230 -10.90 -16.83 -8.41
C THR A 230 -11.30 -16.15 -7.10
N ASP A 231 -11.73 -14.90 -7.12
CA ASP A 231 -12.16 -14.14 -5.93
C ASP A 231 -13.67 -14.31 -5.59
N GLY A 232 -14.47 -14.80 -6.54
CA GLY A 232 -15.89 -15.07 -6.38
C GLY A 232 -16.79 -13.83 -6.51
N ASP A 233 -16.33 -12.75 -7.12
CA ASP A 233 -17.08 -11.51 -7.29
C ASP A 233 -18.14 -11.58 -8.41
N GLY A 234 -18.01 -12.57 -9.29
CA GLY A 234 -18.90 -12.87 -10.40
C GLY A 234 -18.46 -12.32 -11.75
N MET A 235 -17.26 -11.75 -11.86
CA MET A 235 -16.47 -11.65 -13.09
C MET A 235 -15.58 -12.90 -13.21
N TYR A 236 -15.29 -13.32 -14.44
CA TYR A 236 -14.38 -14.44 -14.67
C TYR A 236 -12.96 -13.90 -14.81
N ASP A 237 -11.96 -14.71 -14.46
CA ASP A 237 -10.54 -14.29 -14.44
C ASP A 237 -10.12 -13.62 -15.77
N HIS A 238 -10.50 -14.16 -16.92
CA HIS A 238 -10.17 -13.58 -18.25
C HIS A 238 -10.87 -12.23 -18.54
N GLN A 239 -11.83 -11.85 -17.70
CA GLN A 239 -12.56 -10.57 -17.76
C GLN A 239 -12.26 -9.68 -16.55
N ASP A 240 -11.31 -10.08 -15.69
CA ASP A 240 -10.99 -9.41 -14.45
C ASP A 240 -9.50 -9.18 -14.27
N ARG A 241 -9.12 -7.89 -14.26
CA ARG A 241 -7.72 -7.46 -14.21
C ARG A 241 -6.99 -7.79 -12.91
N ASP A 242 -7.69 -8.26 -11.90
CA ASP A 242 -7.20 -8.53 -10.53
C ASP A 242 -7.93 -9.80 -10.05
N ALA A 243 -7.55 -10.95 -10.60
CA ALA A 243 -8.34 -12.18 -10.55
C ALA A 243 -8.53 -12.73 -9.13
N ASP A 244 -7.56 -12.54 -8.23
CA ASP A 244 -7.70 -12.88 -6.81
C ASP A 244 -8.16 -11.73 -5.92
N GLY A 245 -8.39 -10.57 -6.54
CA GLY A 245 -8.99 -9.39 -5.95
C GLY A 245 -8.16 -8.85 -4.82
N ASP A 246 -6.83 -8.91 -4.87
CA ASP A 246 -5.96 -8.47 -3.79
C ASP A 246 -5.52 -7.00 -3.93
N GLY A 247 -5.79 -6.37 -5.08
CA GLY A 247 -5.48 -4.98 -5.40
C GLY A 247 -4.22 -4.78 -6.24
N ILE A 248 -3.60 -5.83 -6.76
CA ILE A 248 -2.57 -5.79 -7.80
C ILE A 248 -3.15 -6.36 -9.10
N GLU A 249 -2.89 -5.70 -10.24
CA GLU A 249 -3.32 -6.24 -11.54
C GLU A 249 -2.47 -7.47 -11.91
N ASP A 250 -3.05 -8.55 -12.46
CA ASP A 250 -2.36 -9.83 -12.68
C ASP A 250 -1.09 -9.68 -13.54
N GLY A 251 -1.16 -8.84 -14.59
CA GLY A 251 -0.02 -8.49 -15.43
C GLY A 251 1.12 -7.79 -14.66
N ILE A 252 0.80 -7.02 -13.62
CA ILE A 252 1.78 -6.43 -12.70
C ILE A 252 2.38 -7.51 -11.81
N GLU A 253 1.58 -8.47 -11.36
CA GLU A 253 2.05 -9.55 -10.51
C GLU A 253 3.10 -10.42 -11.20
N ILE A 254 2.78 -10.89 -12.40
CA ILE A 254 3.71 -11.69 -13.21
C ILE A 254 4.93 -10.85 -13.64
N GLY A 255 4.70 -9.59 -13.98
CA GLY A 255 5.69 -8.72 -14.62
C GLY A 255 6.64 -7.99 -13.67
N VAL A 256 6.23 -7.72 -12.44
CA VAL A 256 6.90 -6.78 -11.52
C VAL A 256 7.17 -7.38 -10.15
N THR A 257 6.14 -7.87 -9.44
CA THR A 257 6.28 -8.37 -8.05
C THR A 257 6.79 -9.81 -8.04
N GLY A 258 6.32 -10.62 -8.99
CA GLY A 258 6.55 -12.06 -9.03
C GLY A 258 5.58 -12.86 -8.13
N SER A 259 4.48 -12.24 -7.69
CA SER A 259 3.37 -12.92 -7.00
C SER A 259 2.58 -13.81 -7.96
N ASP A 260 1.74 -14.70 -7.41
CA ASP A 260 0.84 -15.60 -8.12
C ASP A 260 -0.54 -14.92 -8.22
N PRO A 261 -1.03 -14.56 -9.43
CA PRO A 261 -2.29 -13.81 -9.60
C PRO A 261 -3.59 -14.52 -9.24
N ARG A 262 -3.46 -15.63 -8.51
CA ARG A 262 -4.53 -16.56 -8.15
C ARG A 262 -4.52 -16.89 -6.68
N ASP A 263 -3.60 -16.27 -5.96
CA ASP A 263 -3.39 -16.49 -4.56
C ASP A 263 -3.13 -15.12 -3.93
N PRO A 264 -4.15 -14.53 -3.28
CA PRO A 264 -4.07 -13.15 -2.83
C PRO A 264 -3.03 -12.95 -1.71
N ASP A 265 -2.34 -14.01 -1.28
CA ASP A 265 -1.25 -14.07 -0.29
C ASP A 265 -0.27 -15.15 -0.77
N THR A 266 0.58 -14.80 -1.75
CA THR A 266 1.43 -15.73 -2.50
C THR A 266 2.35 -16.57 -1.59
N ASP A 267 2.86 -15.97 -0.52
CA ASP A 267 3.80 -16.62 0.38
C ASP A 267 3.15 -17.24 1.64
N GLY A 268 1.88 -16.92 1.87
CA GLY A 268 1.03 -17.50 2.90
C GLY A 268 1.35 -17.00 4.31
N ASP A 269 1.85 -15.77 4.46
CA ASP A 269 2.16 -15.17 5.76
C ASP A 269 0.96 -14.50 6.46
N GLY A 270 -0.15 -14.32 5.72
CA GLY A 270 -1.40 -13.76 6.19
C GLY A 270 -1.61 -12.28 5.87
N VAL A 271 -0.71 -11.65 5.11
CA VAL A 271 -0.88 -10.31 4.54
C VAL A 271 -1.03 -10.44 3.02
N PRO A 272 -2.07 -9.86 2.39
CA PRO A 272 -2.21 -9.95 0.95
C PRO A 272 -1.10 -9.25 0.18
N ASP A 273 -0.77 -9.71 -1.02
CA ASP A 273 0.34 -9.21 -1.85
C ASP A 273 0.17 -7.70 -2.14
N GLY A 274 -1.03 -7.27 -2.48
CA GLY A 274 -1.41 -5.86 -2.64
C GLY A 274 -1.25 -5.04 -1.36
N GLY A 275 -1.50 -5.68 -0.22
CA GLY A 275 -1.28 -5.11 1.10
C GLY A 275 0.20 -4.90 1.41
N GLU A 276 1.02 -5.87 1.06
CA GLU A 276 2.47 -5.84 1.20
C GLU A 276 3.13 -4.78 0.32
N LEU A 277 2.73 -4.71 -0.95
CA LEU A 277 3.21 -3.69 -1.88
C LEU A 277 2.84 -2.29 -1.38
N TYR A 278 1.65 -2.11 -0.79
CA TYR A 278 1.19 -0.83 -0.26
C TYR A 278 2.07 -0.30 0.89
N ILE A 279 2.60 -1.18 1.72
CA ILE A 279 3.46 -0.83 2.87
C ILE A 279 4.97 -1.00 2.58
N GLY A 280 5.32 -1.59 1.44
CA GLY A 280 6.67 -1.74 0.95
C GLY A 280 7.39 -3.00 1.45
N THR A 281 6.65 -4.06 1.80
CA THR A 281 7.18 -5.42 2.02
C THR A 281 7.23 -6.20 0.70
N ASP A 282 7.69 -7.46 0.75
CA ASP A 282 7.93 -8.31 -0.44
C ASP A 282 6.88 -9.44 -0.48
N PRO A 283 5.92 -9.41 -1.44
CA PRO A 283 4.86 -10.40 -1.65
C PRO A 283 5.28 -11.87 -1.75
N THR A 284 6.58 -12.13 -1.92
CA THR A 284 7.10 -13.47 -2.22
C THR A 284 8.03 -14.01 -1.14
N ASP A 285 8.20 -13.28 -0.03
CA ASP A 285 9.06 -13.64 1.07
C ASP A 285 8.33 -13.52 2.41
N ALA A 286 7.83 -14.64 2.93
CA ALA A 286 7.12 -14.71 4.21
C ALA A 286 7.96 -14.27 5.44
N GLY A 287 9.25 -13.98 5.23
CA GLY A 287 10.12 -13.32 6.21
C GLY A 287 10.02 -11.79 6.20
N SER A 288 9.42 -11.19 5.18
CA SER A 288 9.19 -9.76 4.99
C SER A 288 7.96 -9.27 5.75
N GLN A 289 7.94 -9.53 7.06
CA GLN A 289 6.73 -9.34 7.86
C GLN A 289 6.44 -7.88 8.19
N ILE A 290 5.16 -7.59 8.33
CA ILE A 290 4.69 -6.40 9.00
C ILE A 290 4.93 -6.50 10.51
N HIS A 291 5.43 -5.42 11.11
CA HIS A 291 5.39 -5.29 12.57
C HIS A 291 3.99 -4.82 13.00
N GLY A 292 3.04 -5.75 12.94
CA GLY A 292 1.64 -5.51 13.29
C GLY A 292 0.68 -6.53 12.69
N VAL A 293 -0.47 -6.06 12.19
CA VAL A 293 -1.57 -6.95 11.77
C VAL A 293 -2.31 -6.45 10.54
N TYR A 294 -2.72 -7.37 9.67
CA TYR A 294 -3.69 -7.14 8.60
C TYR A 294 -5.12 -7.47 9.08
N LEU A 295 -6.10 -6.67 8.67
CA LEU A 295 -7.49 -6.88 9.01
C LEU A 295 -8.46 -6.39 7.93
N GLU A 296 -9.43 -7.24 7.60
CA GLU A 296 -10.59 -6.88 6.81
C GLU A 296 -11.76 -6.41 7.67
N LEU A 297 -12.31 -5.25 7.32
CA LEU A 297 -13.45 -4.66 8.01
C LEU A 297 -14.69 -4.66 7.13
N ALA A 298 -15.75 -5.30 7.62
CA ALA A 298 -17.07 -5.16 7.03
C ALA A 298 -17.58 -3.71 7.19
N PRO A 299 -18.21 -3.11 6.16
CA PRO A 299 -18.72 -1.75 6.24
C PRO A 299 -19.65 -1.52 7.44
N ARG A 300 -19.43 -0.42 8.16
CA ARG A 300 -20.25 0.03 9.31
C ARG A 300 -20.33 -0.97 10.46
N THR A 301 -19.34 -1.84 10.58
CA THR A 301 -19.25 -2.84 11.65
C THR A 301 -18.16 -2.46 12.63
N HIS A 302 -18.41 -2.73 13.91
CA HIS A 302 -17.41 -2.61 14.96
C HIS A 302 -16.62 -3.91 15.08
N THR A 303 -15.30 -3.81 15.12
CA THR A 303 -14.38 -4.95 15.30
C THR A 303 -13.41 -4.63 16.43
N GLU A 304 -13.34 -5.52 17.42
CA GLU A 304 -12.33 -5.45 18.48
C GLU A 304 -11.06 -6.15 18.00
N LEU A 305 -9.92 -5.45 18.07
CA LEU A 305 -8.59 -5.97 17.76
C LEU A 305 -7.73 -5.91 19.01
N GLU A 306 -7.12 -7.03 19.40
CA GLU A 306 -6.10 -7.07 20.45
C GLU A 306 -4.71 -6.96 19.83
N VAL A 307 -3.90 -6.03 20.31
CA VAL A 307 -2.49 -5.86 19.92
C VAL A 307 -1.60 -5.93 21.14
N ASP A 308 -0.49 -6.65 21.04
CA ASP A 308 0.51 -6.78 22.09
C ASP A 308 1.65 -5.81 21.83
N ILE A 309 1.87 -4.87 22.75
CA ILE A 309 2.90 -3.85 22.65
C ILE A 309 4.14 -4.30 23.43
N GLY A 310 5.27 -4.37 22.75
CA GLY A 310 6.57 -4.60 23.35
C GLY A 310 7.10 -3.37 24.10
N LEU A 311 8.03 -3.60 25.02
CA LEU A 311 8.68 -2.55 25.80
C LEU A 311 10.12 -2.27 25.34
N THR A 312 10.46 -2.58 24.10
CA THR A 312 11.82 -2.48 23.56
C THR A 312 12.10 -1.08 23.04
N ILE A 313 13.20 -0.44 23.42
CA ILE A 313 13.51 0.91 22.93
C ILE A 313 13.74 0.89 21.41
N GLN A 314 12.87 1.57 20.66
CA GLN A 314 12.92 1.58 19.20
C GLN A 314 13.89 2.62 18.66
N ARG A 315 14.07 3.72 19.40
CA ARG A 315 14.86 4.87 18.98
C ARG A 315 15.77 5.37 20.08
N ALA A 316 17.05 5.54 19.75
CA ALA A 316 18.04 6.13 20.65
C ALA A 316 18.99 7.05 19.89
N ASP A 317 19.52 8.03 20.60
CA ASP A 317 20.46 9.02 20.09
C ASP A 317 21.69 9.02 20.98
N VAL A 318 22.83 8.60 20.43
CA VAL A 318 24.09 8.49 21.18
C VAL A 318 25.02 9.63 20.77
N ALA A 319 25.21 10.59 21.67
CA ALA A 319 26.15 11.67 21.54
C ALA A 319 27.48 11.32 22.23
N PHE A 320 28.57 11.31 21.46
CA PHE A 320 29.91 11.18 22.00
C PHE A 320 30.50 12.56 22.31
N LEU A 321 30.89 12.77 23.56
CA LEU A 321 31.56 13.98 24.03
C LEU A 321 32.98 13.62 24.49
N LEU A 322 33.97 13.89 23.65
CA LEU A 322 35.34 13.42 23.86
C LEU A 322 36.29 14.55 24.28
N ASP A 323 37.07 14.30 25.32
CA ASP A 323 38.24 15.08 25.65
C ASP A 323 39.29 14.97 24.53
N THR A 324 39.66 16.10 23.92
CA THR A 324 40.68 16.15 22.84
C THR A 324 41.98 16.82 23.26
N THR A 325 42.21 16.96 24.57
CA THR A 325 43.51 17.36 25.09
C THR A 325 44.60 16.37 24.70
N ALA A 326 45.86 16.78 24.80
CA ALA A 326 46.98 16.01 24.28
C ALA A 326 47.14 14.61 24.91
N SER A 327 46.53 14.33 26.07
CA SER A 327 46.54 13.02 26.72
C SER A 327 45.62 12.00 26.05
N MET A 328 44.54 12.44 25.40
CA MET A 328 43.45 11.59 24.90
C MET A 328 43.54 11.24 23.39
N ILE A 329 44.68 11.50 22.76
CA ILE A 329 44.89 11.29 21.31
C ILE A 329 44.70 9.82 20.91
N ASP A 330 45.14 8.88 21.76
CA ASP A 330 45.06 7.45 21.43
C ASP A 330 43.60 6.95 21.50
N GLU A 331 42.81 7.44 22.45
CA GLU A 331 41.39 7.17 22.64
C GLU A 331 40.55 7.70 21.48
N ALA A 332 40.82 8.94 21.03
CA ALA A 332 40.22 9.52 19.83
C ALA A 332 40.48 8.65 18.58
N GLY A 333 41.71 8.16 18.43
CA GLY A 333 42.09 7.24 17.37
C GLY A 333 41.35 5.90 17.44
N ALA A 334 41.12 5.39 18.67
CA ALA A 334 40.42 4.14 18.91
C ALA A 334 38.92 4.25 18.60
N LEU A 335 38.24 5.31 19.03
CA LEU A 335 36.83 5.57 18.70
C LEU A 335 36.63 5.62 17.19
N ARG A 336 37.45 6.39 16.47
CA ARG A 336 37.40 6.48 15.01
C ARG A 336 37.57 5.12 14.33
N ALA A 337 38.50 4.30 14.83
CA ALA A 337 38.75 2.98 14.26
C ALA A 337 37.61 1.97 14.55
N GLY A 338 36.93 2.10 15.69
CA GLY A 338 35.86 1.20 16.14
C GLY A 338 34.44 1.63 15.75
N PHE A 339 34.23 2.88 15.33
CA PHE A 339 32.89 3.46 15.16
C PHE A 339 31.94 2.60 14.29
N ARG A 340 32.39 2.08 13.15
CA ARG A 340 31.54 1.19 12.32
C ARG A 340 31.06 -0.04 13.07
N SER A 341 31.94 -0.68 13.83
CA SER A 341 31.57 -1.85 14.63
C SER A 341 30.60 -1.50 15.75
N ILE A 342 30.69 -0.28 16.30
CA ILE A 342 29.72 0.23 17.29
C ILE A 342 28.35 0.42 16.64
N VAL A 343 28.31 1.06 15.45
CA VAL A 343 27.06 1.24 14.69
C VAL A 343 26.43 -0.12 14.37
N ASP A 344 27.21 -1.03 13.76
CA ASP A 344 26.72 -2.35 13.35
C ASP A 344 26.16 -3.15 14.54
N ARG A 345 26.79 -3.05 15.72
CA ARG A 345 26.31 -3.73 16.94
C ARG A 345 25.03 -3.08 17.47
N LEU A 346 25.05 -1.77 17.71
CA LEU A 346 23.89 -1.10 18.31
C LEU A 346 22.67 -1.08 17.39
N SER A 347 22.84 -1.06 16.06
CA SER A 347 21.72 -1.16 15.12
C SER A 347 21.00 -2.52 15.16
N THR A 348 21.62 -3.55 15.75
CA THR A 348 20.94 -4.84 15.98
C THR A 348 20.09 -4.86 17.24
N THR A 349 20.37 -3.97 18.18
CA THR A 349 19.67 -3.85 19.47
C THR A 349 18.59 -2.76 19.42
N ILE A 350 18.88 -1.65 18.72
CA ILE A 350 18.02 -0.48 18.61
C ILE A 350 17.79 -0.18 17.12
N PRO A 351 16.59 -0.42 16.58
CA PRO A 351 16.32 -0.30 15.14
C PRO A 351 16.60 1.10 14.56
N ASP A 352 16.22 2.17 15.27
CA ASP A 352 16.38 3.55 14.83
C ASP A 352 17.39 4.32 15.70
N ILE A 353 18.68 4.00 15.53
CA ILE A 353 19.76 4.66 16.26
C ILE A 353 20.44 5.78 15.43
N ALA A 354 20.70 6.91 16.07
CA ALA A 354 21.46 8.02 15.50
C ALA A 354 22.65 8.40 16.39
N PHE A 355 23.65 9.05 15.80
CA PHE A 355 24.90 9.37 16.48
C PHE A 355 25.30 10.83 16.27
N GLY A 356 25.92 11.40 17.29
CA GLY A 356 26.50 12.74 17.25
C GLY A 356 27.87 12.75 17.90
N PHE A 357 28.66 13.78 17.59
CA PHE A 357 30.02 13.88 18.09
C PHE A 357 30.39 15.33 18.40
N ALA A 358 30.91 15.53 19.59
CA ALA A 358 31.43 16.79 20.09
C ALA A 358 32.71 16.56 20.89
N THR A 359 33.47 17.62 21.07
CA THR A 359 34.74 17.61 21.78
C THR A 359 34.79 18.66 22.85
N PHE A 360 35.54 18.43 23.93
CA PHE A 360 35.90 19.46 24.90
C PHE A 360 37.39 19.42 25.19
N GLU A 361 37.92 20.57 25.58
CA GLU A 361 39.30 20.70 26.04
C GLU A 361 39.27 21.54 27.32
N ASP A 362 39.52 22.83 27.15
CA ASP A 362 39.61 23.78 28.25
C ASP A 362 39.12 25.16 27.80
N TYR A 363 38.99 26.06 28.76
CA TYR A 363 38.72 27.46 28.51
C TYR A 363 39.95 28.11 27.83
N PRO A 364 39.77 28.92 26.76
CA PRO A 364 40.82 29.66 26.03
C PRO A 364 41.42 30.84 26.83
N LEU A 365 41.82 30.62 28.08
CA LEU A 365 42.36 31.63 28.99
C LEU A 365 43.84 31.37 29.29
N GLU A 366 44.64 32.44 29.44
CA GLU A 366 46.05 32.29 29.85
C GLU A 366 46.20 31.62 31.24
N SER A 367 45.16 31.70 32.09
CA SER A 367 45.16 31.11 33.44
C SER A 367 44.99 29.60 33.46
N THR A 368 44.38 29.02 32.42
CA THR A 368 44.20 27.59 32.19
C THR A 368 45.29 27.01 31.27
N GLY A 369 46.27 27.85 30.93
CA GLY A 369 47.44 27.45 30.16
C GLY A 369 47.16 27.15 28.67
N ALA A 370 45.92 27.29 28.21
CA ALA A 370 45.60 27.45 26.81
C ALA A 370 46.17 28.79 26.31
N SER A 371 47.08 28.75 25.32
CA SER A 371 47.35 29.96 24.56
C SER A 371 46.04 30.45 23.95
N THR A 372 45.82 31.77 23.90
CA THR A 372 44.57 32.49 23.60
C THR A 372 43.86 32.21 22.25
N THR A 373 44.08 31.05 21.62
CA THR A 373 43.49 30.63 20.34
C THR A 373 43.42 29.09 20.28
N GLY A 374 42.21 28.53 20.23
CA GLY A 374 41.96 27.17 19.73
C GLY A 374 41.32 26.16 20.69
N ALA A 375 41.57 26.26 22.01
CA ALA A 375 40.93 25.40 23.01
C ALA A 375 39.54 25.95 23.37
N LEU A 376 38.52 25.10 23.34
CA LEU A 376 37.16 25.47 23.68
C LEU A 376 36.58 24.47 24.68
N PRO A 377 35.71 24.93 25.60
CA PRO A 377 35.08 24.03 26.56
C PRO A 377 34.02 23.14 25.93
N PHE A 378 33.59 23.46 24.71
CA PHE A 378 32.73 22.63 23.88
C PHE A 378 32.92 23.01 22.41
N ARG A 379 32.95 22.01 21.53
CA ARG A 379 32.87 22.17 20.08
C ARG A 379 32.03 21.05 19.52
N MET A 380 30.91 21.39 18.89
CA MET A 380 30.15 20.42 18.11
C MET A 380 30.89 20.13 16.81
N GLN A 381 31.10 18.85 16.51
CA GLN A 381 31.73 18.40 15.26
C GLN A 381 30.67 17.86 14.30
N GLN A 382 29.68 17.15 14.85
CA GLN A 382 28.55 16.61 14.12
C GLN A 382 27.34 16.53 15.05
N GLN A 383 26.27 17.24 14.70
CA GLN A 383 24.97 17.05 15.34
C GLN A 383 24.48 15.61 15.12
N ILE A 384 23.53 15.16 15.96
CA ILE A 384 22.90 13.84 15.79
C ILE A 384 22.46 13.64 14.34
N THR A 385 22.83 12.49 13.77
CA THR A 385 22.47 12.09 12.41
C THR A 385 22.40 10.57 12.30
N THR A 386 21.52 10.09 11.41
CA THR A 386 21.50 8.69 10.98
C THR A 386 22.56 8.39 9.91
N SER A 387 23.29 9.41 9.44
CA SER A 387 24.30 9.27 8.39
C SER A 387 25.66 8.83 8.95
N VAL A 388 25.95 7.53 8.86
CA VAL A 388 27.28 6.98 9.19
C VAL A 388 28.41 7.72 8.47
N PRO A 389 28.33 8.04 7.15
CA PRO A 389 29.41 8.76 6.48
C PRO A 389 29.69 10.17 7.02
N LEU A 390 28.66 10.90 7.50
CA LEU A 390 28.87 12.22 8.10
C LEU A 390 29.62 12.10 9.44
N MET A 391 29.23 11.13 10.27
CA MET A 391 29.92 10.82 11.52
C MET A 391 31.37 10.39 11.30
N GLU A 392 31.65 9.55 10.30
CA GLU A 392 33.03 9.16 9.97
C GLU A 392 33.88 10.36 9.52
N ALA A 393 33.29 11.30 8.79
CA ALA A 393 33.98 12.52 8.37
C ALA A 393 34.33 13.41 9.58
N ALA A 394 33.40 13.55 10.52
CA ALA A 394 33.62 14.31 11.76
C ALA A 394 34.70 13.66 12.65
N LEU A 395 34.64 12.34 12.84
CA LEU A 395 35.65 11.59 13.59
C LEU A 395 37.03 11.63 12.90
N ALA A 396 37.08 11.69 11.57
CA ALA A 396 38.34 11.83 10.83
C ALA A 396 38.98 13.21 11.04
N ASP A 397 38.18 14.25 11.26
CA ASP A 397 38.66 15.61 11.53
C ASP A 397 39.10 15.82 12.98
N VAL A 398 38.86 14.87 13.88
CA VAL A 398 39.35 14.94 15.27
C VAL A 398 40.84 15.20 15.34
N ASP A 399 41.66 14.58 14.49
CA ASP A 399 43.12 14.76 14.48
C ASP A 399 43.57 16.19 14.10
N SER A 400 42.69 17.01 13.51
CA SER A 400 42.99 18.43 13.21
C SER A 400 42.83 19.33 14.45
N HIS A 401 42.17 18.81 15.49
CA HIS A 401 41.93 19.45 16.79
C HIS A 401 42.60 18.70 17.96
N ALA A 402 42.85 17.39 17.83
CA ALA A 402 43.48 16.55 18.84
C ALA A 402 44.96 16.92 19.05
N GLY A 403 45.33 17.12 20.31
CA GLY A 403 46.59 17.78 20.69
C GLY A 403 46.40 19.19 21.24
N GLY A 404 45.18 19.54 21.65
CA GLY A 404 44.81 20.79 22.30
C GLY A 404 45.67 21.11 23.52
N VAL A 405 45.82 22.40 23.79
CA VAL A 405 46.60 22.97 24.90
C VAL A 405 45.71 23.16 26.14
N GLY A 406 45.38 22.06 26.83
CA GLY A 406 45.00 22.08 28.25
C GLY A 406 46.28 22.27 29.05
N GLY A 407 46.58 23.51 29.42
CA GLY A 407 47.86 23.84 30.06
C GLY A 407 47.85 23.70 31.58
N ASP A 408 46.71 23.32 32.14
CA ASP A 408 46.49 22.96 33.53
C ASP A 408 45.53 21.76 33.67
N TYR A 409 45.31 21.32 34.90
CA TYR A 409 44.33 20.30 35.27
C TYR A 409 43.49 20.87 36.40
N PRO A 410 42.19 20.54 36.54
CA PRO A 410 41.32 19.64 35.74
C PRO A 410 40.88 20.19 34.37
N GLU A 411 40.15 19.45 33.52
CA GLU A 411 39.66 19.90 32.19
C GLU A 411 38.19 20.41 32.20
N SER A 412 37.68 21.07 31.15
CA SER A 412 36.38 21.77 31.21
C SER A 412 35.13 20.91 30.97
N GLY A 413 35.18 19.59 31.18
CA GLY A 413 34.10 18.69 30.74
C GLY A 413 32.72 18.93 31.36
N MET A 414 32.58 19.59 32.53
CA MET A 414 31.25 19.98 33.04
C MET A 414 30.56 20.99 32.12
N GLU A 415 31.31 21.95 31.56
CA GLU A 415 30.77 22.92 30.61
C GLU A 415 30.46 22.22 29.28
N GLY A 416 31.35 21.32 28.83
CA GLY A 416 31.10 20.48 27.66
C GLY A 416 29.78 19.69 27.77
N LEU A 417 29.52 19.08 28.91
CA LEU A 417 28.28 18.35 29.20
C LEU A 417 27.06 19.28 29.20
N LEU A 418 27.15 20.43 29.88
CA LEU A 418 26.05 21.40 29.89
C LEU A 418 25.70 21.86 28.47
N GLN A 419 26.72 22.13 27.64
CA GLN A 419 26.52 22.55 26.26
C GLN A 419 25.96 21.42 25.40
N ALA A 420 26.44 20.18 25.53
CA ALA A 420 25.86 19.03 24.83
C ALA A 420 24.37 18.83 25.17
N LEU A 421 23.99 19.02 26.43
CA LEU A 421 22.63 18.81 26.92
C LEU A 421 21.69 19.97 26.57
N THR A 422 22.17 21.22 26.56
CA THR A 422 21.29 22.40 26.48
C THR A 422 21.51 23.28 25.26
N GLY A 423 22.73 23.32 24.74
CA GLY A 423 23.09 24.19 23.61
C GLY A 423 22.96 25.68 23.92
N VAL A 424 22.97 26.09 25.19
CA VAL A 424 22.73 27.50 25.56
C VAL A 424 23.81 28.47 25.08
N GLY A 425 24.96 27.95 24.67
CA GLY A 425 26.16 28.69 24.34
C GLY A 425 26.88 29.22 25.58
N TYR A 426 28.13 29.64 25.39
CA TYR A 426 28.97 30.19 26.44
C TYR A 426 29.81 31.36 25.89
N ASP A 427 29.41 32.59 26.23
CA ASP A 427 30.11 33.85 25.89
C ASP A 427 31.11 34.17 27.01
N MET A 428 32.40 33.96 26.73
CA MET A 428 33.49 34.00 27.71
C MET A 428 33.89 35.42 28.05
N ASN A 429 33.87 36.31 27.05
CA ASN A 429 34.35 37.68 27.16
C ASN A 429 33.21 38.68 27.49
N CYS A 430 31.96 38.21 27.41
CA CYS A 430 30.72 38.89 27.73
C CYS A 430 30.47 40.18 26.96
N ASP A 431 31.07 40.30 25.79
CA ASP A 431 30.86 41.45 24.92
C ASP A 431 29.59 41.31 24.07
N THR A 432 28.82 40.23 24.28
CA THR A 432 27.59 39.86 23.58
C THR A 432 27.79 39.48 22.12
N VAL A 433 29.04 39.19 21.72
CA VAL A 433 29.45 38.69 20.42
C VAL A 433 30.14 37.34 20.63
N TYR A 434 29.69 36.31 19.90
CA TYR A 434 30.32 34.99 19.95
C TYR A 434 31.43 34.90 18.90
N ASP A 435 32.68 34.90 19.36
CA ASP A 435 33.89 34.74 18.56
C ASP A 435 34.19 33.24 18.35
N GLU A 436 34.36 32.80 17.10
CA GLU A 436 34.57 31.38 16.72
C GLU A 436 35.79 30.71 17.39
N ASP A 437 36.81 31.50 17.74
CA ASP A 437 38.04 31.01 18.36
C ASP A 437 38.05 31.15 19.89
N GLN A 438 36.99 31.71 20.48
CA GLN A 438 36.95 32.09 21.90
C GLN A 438 35.64 31.80 22.64
N ASP A 439 34.51 31.56 21.96
CA ASP A 439 33.20 31.36 22.58
C ASP A 439 32.52 30.09 22.07
N VAL A 440 31.63 29.51 22.86
CA VAL A 440 30.77 28.40 22.43
C VAL A 440 29.47 28.97 21.89
N ARG A 441 29.17 28.74 20.62
CA ARG A 441 27.94 29.25 20.01
C ARG A 441 26.70 28.53 20.56
N PRO A 442 25.57 29.23 20.79
CA PRO A 442 24.32 28.57 21.12
C PRO A 442 23.83 27.70 19.96
N PHE A 443 23.32 26.52 20.28
CA PHE A 443 22.59 25.66 19.37
C PHE A 443 21.14 26.18 19.24
N ASP A 444 20.90 27.08 18.27
CA ASP A 444 19.59 27.67 18.01
C ASP A 444 18.99 27.13 16.71
N ALA A 445 17.78 26.55 16.79
CA ALA A 445 16.98 26.12 15.64
C ALA A 445 16.21 27.28 14.98
N SER A 446 16.27 28.50 15.53
CA SER A 446 15.43 29.61 15.07
C SER A 446 15.88 30.20 13.72
N PRO A 447 14.95 30.51 12.80
CA PRO A 447 15.23 31.33 11.61
C PRO A 447 15.62 32.78 11.95
N THR A 448 15.57 33.17 13.23
CA THR A 448 16.14 34.43 13.73
C THR A 448 17.55 34.27 14.29
N ASP A 449 18.24 33.15 13.99
CA ASP A 449 19.68 33.00 14.21
C ASP A 449 20.36 34.35 13.93
N PRO A 450 20.95 35.01 14.96
CA PRO A 450 21.58 36.31 14.79
C PRO A 450 22.73 36.31 13.76
N PHE A 451 23.19 35.12 13.33
CA PHE A 451 24.43 34.91 12.60
C PHE A 451 24.26 34.33 11.18
N GLY A 452 23.04 33.94 10.79
CA GLY A 452 22.68 33.61 9.41
C GLY A 452 23.37 32.36 8.83
N GLY A 453 23.61 31.33 9.65
CA GLY A 453 24.02 29.99 9.20
C GLY A 453 25.45 29.87 8.68
N LEU A 454 26.42 30.62 9.23
CA LEU A 454 27.85 30.49 8.88
C LEU A 454 28.66 29.94 10.07
N GLY A 455 28.86 28.62 10.12
CA GLY A 455 29.76 27.92 11.05
C GLY A 455 29.22 26.53 11.47
N GLY A 456 30.10 25.54 11.67
CA GLY A 456 29.74 24.13 11.92
C GLY A 456 29.28 23.78 13.35
N GLU A 457 28.72 24.75 14.09
CA GLU A 457 28.29 24.61 15.49
C GLU A 457 26.80 25.00 15.68
N HIS A 458 26.04 25.05 14.59
CA HIS A 458 24.63 25.45 14.58
C HIS A 458 23.74 24.25 14.26
N ASN A 459 22.45 24.33 14.64
CA ASN A 459 21.46 23.40 14.14
C ASN A 459 21.34 23.52 12.62
N ASP A 460 21.70 22.45 11.92
CA ASP A 460 21.48 22.28 10.49
C ASP A 460 20.25 21.38 10.28
N GLU A 461 19.10 22.02 10.06
CA GLU A 461 17.83 21.34 9.74
C GLU A 461 17.92 20.46 8.46
N SER A 462 18.97 20.62 7.64
CA SER A 462 19.21 19.78 6.46
C SER A 462 20.02 18.52 6.76
N THR A 463 20.51 18.35 7.99
CA THR A 463 21.20 17.13 8.40
C THR A 463 20.25 15.95 8.37
N LEU A 464 20.64 14.92 7.62
CA LEU A 464 19.84 13.72 7.46
C LEU A 464 19.58 13.04 8.81
N GLY A 465 18.30 12.88 9.16
CA GLY A 465 17.89 12.21 10.39
C GLY A 465 18.36 12.91 11.67
N GLY A 466 18.60 14.23 11.63
CA GLY A 466 18.89 15.01 12.84
C GLY A 466 17.64 15.51 13.55
N GLY A 467 17.78 15.89 14.81
CA GLY A 467 16.76 16.55 15.61
C GLY A 467 17.17 17.96 16.04
N ASP A 468 16.36 18.57 16.89
CA ASP A 468 16.49 19.96 17.36
C ASP A 468 16.50 20.10 18.89
N LEU A 469 16.50 18.98 19.64
CA LEU A 469 16.50 19.00 21.10
C LEU A 469 17.91 19.05 21.68
N GLY A 470 18.03 19.73 22.82
CA GLY A 470 19.29 19.90 23.53
C GLY A 470 20.36 20.60 22.69
N GLY A 471 21.63 20.43 23.06
CA GLY A 471 22.75 21.06 22.36
C GLY A 471 23.48 20.17 21.37
N MET A 472 23.01 18.95 21.13
CA MET A 472 23.53 18.02 20.12
C MET A 472 22.53 17.75 18.98
N GLY A 473 21.30 18.28 19.07
CA GLY A 473 20.25 18.03 18.08
C GLY A 473 19.57 16.66 18.25
N PHE A 474 19.29 16.26 19.49
CA PHE A 474 18.54 15.04 19.80
C PHE A 474 17.15 15.05 19.16
N ARG A 475 16.68 13.88 18.75
CA ARG A 475 15.39 13.68 18.09
C ARG A 475 14.28 13.58 19.13
N ALA A 476 13.08 14.00 18.74
CA ALA A 476 11.91 13.75 19.57
C ALA A 476 11.68 12.23 19.70
N ARG A 477 11.29 11.81 20.91
CA ARG A 477 10.99 10.42 21.30
C ARG A 477 12.17 9.43 21.19
N SER A 478 13.41 9.90 21.05
CA SER A 478 14.60 9.06 21.21
C SER A 478 15.00 8.95 22.68
N LEU A 479 15.63 7.85 23.07
CA LEU A 479 16.46 7.80 24.28
C LEU A 479 17.75 8.63 24.08
N PRO A 480 17.94 9.77 24.77
CA PRO A 480 19.15 10.57 24.65
C PRO A 480 20.26 10.00 25.55
N VAL A 481 21.38 9.61 24.96
CA VAL A 481 22.55 9.08 25.68
C VAL A 481 23.76 9.94 25.38
N VAL A 482 24.42 10.46 26.41
CA VAL A 482 25.69 11.20 26.29
C VAL A 482 26.81 10.34 26.87
N ILE A 483 27.68 9.84 26.00
CA ILE A 483 28.89 9.16 26.39
C ILE A 483 30.00 10.20 26.46
N TYR A 484 30.53 10.46 27.65
CA TYR A 484 31.60 11.45 27.84
C TYR A 484 32.88 10.79 28.35
N ALA A 485 34.00 11.12 27.72
CA ALA A 485 35.28 10.45 27.97
C ALA A 485 36.41 11.43 28.24
N THR A 486 37.21 11.15 29.26
CA THR A 486 38.42 11.92 29.66
C THR A 486 39.37 11.03 30.47
N ASP A 487 40.63 11.45 30.58
CA ASP A 487 41.61 10.85 31.47
C ASP A 487 41.91 11.71 32.72
N ASP A 488 41.16 12.80 32.93
CA ASP A 488 41.30 13.69 34.08
C ASP A 488 39.96 14.08 34.71
N SER A 489 40.05 14.67 35.90
CA SER A 489 38.95 15.32 36.59
C SER A 489 38.32 16.46 35.77
N LEU A 490 37.06 16.78 36.09
CA LEU A 490 36.28 17.85 35.46
C LEU A 490 36.28 19.12 36.33
N LYS A 491 36.50 20.28 35.73
CA LYS A 491 36.36 21.60 36.35
C LYS A 491 34.89 21.79 36.75
N ASP A 492 34.61 21.77 38.05
CA ASP A 492 33.27 21.84 38.62
C ASP A 492 33.10 23.12 39.46
N ALA A 493 32.22 24.02 39.02
CA ALA A 493 31.94 25.29 39.67
C ALA A 493 31.23 25.17 41.04
N ASP A 494 30.65 24.02 41.35
CA ASP A 494 29.99 23.73 42.62
C ASP A 494 30.97 23.16 43.67
N HIS A 495 32.17 22.74 43.26
CA HIS A 495 33.21 22.25 44.17
C HIS A 495 33.98 23.40 44.85
N ALA A 496 34.37 23.19 46.12
CA ALA A 496 34.85 24.25 47.02
C ALA A 496 36.28 24.76 46.73
N ASP A 497 37.05 24.07 45.87
CA ASP A 497 38.43 24.40 45.52
C ASP A 497 38.49 25.31 44.28
N ASP A 498 38.14 26.59 44.44
CA ASP A 498 38.50 27.74 43.58
C ASP A 498 38.49 27.55 42.04
N TYR A 499 37.69 26.64 41.48
CA TYR A 499 37.49 26.46 40.03
C TYR A 499 36.69 27.59 39.37
N ARG A 500 36.37 28.65 40.11
CA ARG A 500 35.75 29.85 39.56
C ARG A 500 36.80 30.64 38.79
N MET A 501 36.71 30.60 37.47
CA MET A 501 37.54 31.43 36.60
C MET A 501 37.34 32.90 36.98
N ALA A 502 38.39 33.56 37.46
CA ALA A 502 38.34 34.99 37.78
C ALA A 502 38.36 35.82 36.48
N GLY A 503 37.21 35.93 35.78
CA GLY A 503 37.13 36.73 34.57
C GLY A 503 35.88 36.59 33.70
N GLY A 504 35.16 35.46 33.72
CA GLY A 504 33.94 35.25 32.93
C GLY A 504 32.71 35.94 33.53
N CYS A 505 31.70 36.27 32.71
CA CYS A 505 30.46 36.89 33.20
C CYS A 505 29.38 35.90 33.59
N PHE A 506 29.52 34.65 33.16
CA PHE A 506 28.66 33.55 33.57
C PHE A 506 29.35 32.72 34.65
N LYS A 507 28.52 32.00 35.41
CA LYS A 507 28.97 30.94 36.29
C LYS A 507 29.31 29.77 35.37
N ASP A 508 30.54 29.28 35.44
CA ASP A 508 30.94 28.01 34.80
C ASP A 508 29.97 26.90 35.22
N ALA A 509 29.74 25.92 34.35
CA ALA A 509 28.90 24.78 34.69
C ALA A 509 29.42 24.06 35.95
N GLY A 510 28.51 23.79 36.87
CA GLY A 510 28.76 22.89 37.99
C GLY A 510 27.97 21.60 37.85
N HIS A 511 28.29 20.62 38.69
CA HIS A 511 27.58 19.34 38.78
C HIS A 511 26.05 19.50 38.77
N ARG A 512 25.53 20.45 39.56
CA ARG A 512 24.07 20.65 39.68
C ARG A 512 23.43 21.19 38.40
N ASP A 513 24.18 21.94 37.61
CA ASP A 513 23.68 22.53 36.36
C ASP A 513 23.60 21.43 35.29
N VAL A 514 24.60 20.54 35.24
CA VAL A 514 24.62 19.35 34.36
C VAL A 514 23.49 18.38 34.72
N VAL A 515 23.32 18.04 36.00
CA VAL A 515 22.23 17.13 36.43
C VAL A 515 20.86 17.70 36.06
N ALA A 516 20.63 19.01 36.32
CA ALA A 516 19.35 19.63 35.96
C ALA A 516 19.10 19.65 34.45
N ALA A 517 20.14 19.85 33.64
CA ALA A 517 20.06 19.79 32.18
C ALA A 517 19.77 18.38 31.67
N ALA A 518 20.40 17.36 32.27
CA ALA A 518 20.14 15.96 31.94
C ALA A 518 18.71 15.55 32.28
N GLU A 519 18.21 15.92 33.48
CA GLU A 519 16.82 15.69 33.89
C GLU A 519 15.82 16.41 32.97
N GLU A 520 16.10 17.64 32.52
CA GLU A 520 15.21 18.39 31.62
C GLU A 520 15.14 17.78 30.22
N LEU A 521 16.26 17.26 29.71
CA LEU A 521 16.32 16.59 28.41
C LEU A 521 15.85 15.12 28.48
N GLY A 522 15.81 14.52 29.67
CA GLY A 522 15.64 13.06 29.83
C GLY A 522 16.86 12.26 29.39
N ALA A 523 18.06 12.85 29.51
CA ALA A 523 19.31 12.27 29.01
C ALA A 523 20.06 11.46 30.08
N TYR A 524 20.71 10.39 29.63
CA TYR A 524 21.57 9.54 30.45
C TYR A 524 23.05 9.84 30.18
N LEU A 525 23.85 9.92 31.24
CA LEU A 525 25.27 10.26 31.18
C LEU A 525 26.12 9.03 31.48
N VAL A 526 26.82 8.54 30.46
CA VAL A 526 27.74 7.39 30.58
C VAL A 526 29.18 7.90 30.61
N GLY A 527 29.85 7.68 31.74
CA GLY A 527 31.22 8.14 31.94
C GLY A 527 32.25 7.11 31.50
N ILE A 528 33.22 7.50 30.68
CA ILE A 528 34.33 6.64 30.28
C ILE A 528 35.65 7.26 30.75
N CYS A 529 36.26 6.66 31.77
CA CYS A 529 37.49 7.14 32.38
C CYS A 529 38.69 6.42 31.76
N SER A 530 39.54 7.15 31.03
CA SER A 530 40.81 6.57 30.55
C SER A 530 41.87 6.62 31.66
N PRO A 531 42.78 5.62 31.76
CA PRO A 531 43.89 5.64 32.72
C PRO A 531 44.85 6.83 32.52
N GLY A 532 44.59 7.93 33.22
CA GLY A 532 45.39 9.15 33.16
C GLY A 532 46.29 9.41 34.37
N MET A 533 46.79 10.65 34.44
CA MET A 533 47.59 11.12 35.57
C MET A 533 46.74 11.40 36.83
N HIS A 534 45.46 11.71 36.64
CA HIS A 534 44.47 11.99 37.68
C HIS A 534 43.29 11.01 37.55
N ASP A 535 42.47 10.93 38.59
CA ASP A 535 41.36 9.97 38.67
C ASP A 535 40.05 10.68 38.25
N CYS A 536 39.55 10.38 37.05
CA CYS A 536 38.27 10.88 36.53
C CYS A 536 37.05 10.23 37.21
N THR A 537 37.22 9.04 37.78
CA THR A 537 36.13 8.19 38.27
C THR A 537 35.21 8.85 39.29
N PRO A 538 35.70 9.57 40.33
CA PRO A 538 34.83 10.03 41.42
C PRO A 538 33.71 10.97 40.97
N GLN A 539 33.99 11.92 40.08
CA GLN A 539 32.99 12.86 39.57
C GLN A 539 32.04 12.17 38.59
N MET A 540 32.55 11.25 37.78
CA MET A 540 31.72 10.45 36.87
C MET A 540 30.71 9.58 37.64
N LEU A 541 31.12 8.97 38.75
CA LEU A 541 30.24 8.17 39.60
C LEU A 541 29.12 9.02 40.21
N GLU A 542 29.45 10.22 40.70
CA GLU A 542 28.45 11.14 41.24
C GLU A 542 27.45 11.58 40.16
N LEU A 543 27.93 11.91 38.95
CA LEU A 543 27.06 12.28 37.83
C LEU A 543 26.13 11.13 37.45
N ALA A 544 26.67 9.93 37.24
CA ALA A 544 25.88 8.76 36.86
C ALA A 544 24.78 8.43 37.89
N MET A 545 25.09 8.53 39.20
CA MET A 545 24.09 8.33 40.25
C MET A 545 22.99 9.39 40.25
N ASP A 546 23.37 10.67 40.09
CA ASP A 546 22.43 11.78 40.15
C ASP A 546 21.60 11.93 38.85
N THR A 547 22.06 11.38 37.72
CA THR A 547 21.31 11.33 36.44
C THR A 547 20.68 9.96 36.16
N ALA A 548 20.54 9.12 37.19
CA ALA A 548 19.96 7.77 37.09
C ALA A 548 20.55 6.89 35.96
N SER A 549 21.81 7.13 35.62
CA SER A 549 22.56 6.38 34.61
C SER A 549 23.19 5.16 35.27
N LEU A 550 22.32 4.19 35.58
CA LEU A 550 22.61 3.00 36.36
C LEU A 550 22.27 1.74 35.55
N ALA A 551 22.94 0.63 35.83
CA ALA A 551 22.65 -0.69 35.28
C ALA A 551 22.89 -1.80 36.33
N ASP A 552 22.62 -3.05 35.97
CA ASP A 552 22.98 -4.24 36.77
C ASP A 552 24.29 -4.84 36.19
N LEU A 553 25.42 -4.22 36.52
CA LEU A 553 26.72 -4.61 35.95
C LEU A 553 27.31 -5.83 36.67
N ASP A 554 26.92 -6.08 37.91
CA ASP A 554 27.40 -7.23 38.70
C ASP A 554 26.50 -8.48 38.63
N GLY A 555 25.33 -8.36 38.02
CA GLY A 555 24.37 -9.44 37.76
C GLY A 555 23.62 -9.90 39.01
N ASP A 556 23.46 -9.03 40.01
CA ASP A 556 22.73 -9.33 41.23
C ASP A 556 21.21 -9.09 41.12
N GLY A 557 20.77 -8.53 40.00
CA GLY A 557 19.38 -8.23 39.67
C GLY A 557 18.92 -6.84 40.12
N SER A 558 19.83 -5.96 40.54
CA SER A 558 19.51 -4.58 40.92
C SER A 558 20.19 -3.56 40.02
N VAL A 559 19.40 -2.58 39.57
CA VAL A 559 19.88 -1.45 38.77
C VAL A 559 20.41 -0.38 39.73
N ASP A 560 21.59 -0.62 40.29
CA ASP A 560 22.25 0.29 41.23
C ASP A 560 23.75 0.53 40.95
N ASP A 561 24.30 -0.09 39.91
CA ASP A 561 25.68 0.14 39.47
C ASP A 561 25.75 1.37 38.54
N PRO A 562 26.52 2.41 38.88
CA PRO A 562 26.69 3.57 38.02
C PRO A 562 27.45 3.20 36.74
N LEU A 563 26.96 3.70 35.59
CA LEU A 563 27.53 3.50 34.27
C LEU A 563 28.80 4.34 34.07
N VAL A 564 29.87 3.89 34.74
CA VAL A 564 31.22 4.45 34.65
C VAL A 564 32.20 3.33 34.36
N PHE A 565 32.90 3.44 33.23
CA PHE A 565 33.75 2.37 32.74
C PHE A 565 35.19 2.84 32.49
N ASP A 566 36.14 1.91 32.62
CA ASP A 566 37.56 2.18 32.36
C ASP A 566 37.91 1.96 30.88
N TRP A 567 38.48 2.97 30.20
CA TRP A 567 38.95 2.85 28.82
C TRP A 567 40.31 2.14 28.75
N ASN A 568 40.30 0.83 28.52
CA ASN A 568 41.53 0.10 28.23
C ASN A 568 41.75 0.05 26.70
N THR A 569 42.87 0.58 26.19
CA THR A 569 43.07 0.92 24.76
C THR A 569 43.40 -0.25 23.82
N GLY A 570 42.77 -1.42 24.00
CA GLY A 570 42.70 -2.46 22.96
C GLY A 570 41.60 -2.15 21.94
N SER A 571 41.83 -2.28 20.64
CA SER A 571 40.79 -1.97 19.63
C SER A 571 39.55 -2.88 19.73
N ASP A 572 39.71 -4.11 20.22
CA ASP A 572 38.61 -5.03 20.51
C ASP A 572 37.88 -4.67 21.81
N ASP A 573 38.46 -3.78 22.63
CA ASP A 573 37.93 -3.30 23.92
C ASP A 573 37.04 -2.07 23.72
N THR A 574 37.39 -1.15 22.81
CA THR A 574 36.61 0.09 22.60
C THR A 574 35.21 -0.15 22.05
N THR A 575 35.04 -1.07 21.10
CA THR A 575 33.69 -1.42 20.61
C THR A 575 32.89 -2.11 21.70
N GLU A 576 33.49 -3.06 22.42
CA GLU A 576 32.84 -3.77 23.52
C GLU A 576 32.40 -2.82 24.62
N LEU A 577 33.29 -1.91 25.01
CA LEU A 577 33.08 -0.91 26.04
C LEU A 577 31.96 0.05 25.69
N LEU A 578 32.04 0.72 24.54
CA LEU A 578 31.12 1.81 24.20
C LEU A 578 29.76 1.30 23.75
N ALA A 579 29.70 0.21 22.98
CA ALA A 579 28.43 -0.40 22.63
C ALA A 579 27.81 -1.12 23.84
N GLY A 580 28.61 -1.87 24.60
CA GLY A 580 28.15 -2.55 25.82
C GLY A 580 27.59 -1.59 26.85
N ALA A 581 28.21 -0.42 27.05
CA ALA A 581 27.68 0.58 27.99
C ALA A 581 26.30 1.13 27.58
N VAL A 582 26.00 1.21 26.28
CA VAL A 582 24.67 1.61 25.78
C VAL A 582 23.68 0.45 25.92
N GLU A 583 24.12 -0.78 25.63
CA GLU A 583 23.31 -1.99 25.82
C GLU A 583 22.93 -2.18 27.30
N ASP A 584 23.89 -2.08 28.22
CA ASP A 584 23.69 -2.16 29.67
C ASP A 584 22.69 -1.10 30.16
N LEU A 585 22.76 0.12 29.60
CA LEU A 585 21.78 1.18 29.87
C LEU A 585 20.39 0.81 29.35
N VAL A 586 20.29 0.37 28.10
CA VAL A 586 19.01 0.05 27.46
C VAL A 586 18.31 -1.12 28.15
N GLU A 587 19.07 -2.13 28.58
CA GLU A 587 18.55 -3.28 29.33
C GLU A 587 18.09 -2.93 30.75
N SER A 588 18.62 -1.85 31.34
CA SER A 588 18.32 -1.43 32.71
C SER A 588 17.24 -0.36 32.83
N ILE A 589 16.88 0.29 31.72
CA ILE A 589 15.75 1.21 31.67
C ILE A 589 14.48 0.43 32.00
N SER A 590 13.64 1.02 32.86
CA SER A 590 12.32 0.49 33.15
C SER A 590 11.30 1.61 33.06
N PHE A 591 10.10 1.27 32.61
CA PHE A 591 9.00 2.21 32.48
C PHE A 591 8.03 2.00 33.64
N SER A 592 7.46 3.10 34.15
CA SER A 592 6.37 3.08 35.12
C SER A 592 5.01 3.22 34.43
N GLU A 593 4.91 4.03 33.38
CA GLU A 593 3.72 4.15 32.55
C GLU A 593 4.03 3.89 31.07
N LEU A 594 3.06 3.28 30.39
CA LEU A 594 3.04 3.11 28.94
C LEU A 594 1.77 3.78 28.41
N ALA A 595 1.93 4.72 27.49
CA ALA A 595 0.84 5.41 26.84
C ALA A 595 0.86 5.15 25.34
N VAL A 596 -0.33 5.11 24.73
CA VAL A 596 -0.47 4.86 23.29
C VAL A 596 -1.10 6.05 22.59
N THR A 597 -0.55 6.39 21.43
CA THR A 597 -1.12 7.39 20.52
C THR A 597 -1.37 6.74 19.17
N VAL A 598 -2.49 7.07 18.55
CA VAL A 598 -2.91 6.49 17.27
C VAL A 598 -2.83 7.56 16.18
N ASP A 599 -2.14 7.26 15.09
CA ASP A 599 -2.23 8.01 13.84
C ASP A 599 -3.18 7.29 12.89
N ASP A 600 -4.36 7.87 12.70
CA ASP A 600 -5.44 7.32 11.91
C ASP A 600 -6.10 8.45 11.09
N PRO A 601 -5.58 8.74 9.89
CA PRO A 601 -6.11 9.81 9.06
C PRO A 601 -7.51 9.51 8.51
N ALA A 602 -7.91 8.24 8.47
CA ALA A 602 -9.18 7.78 7.91
C ALA A 602 -10.30 7.67 8.96
N GLY A 603 -9.95 7.61 10.25
CA GLY A 603 -10.90 7.62 11.37
C GLY A 603 -11.57 6.26 11.65
N PHE A 604 -10.85 5.16 11.45
CA PHE A 604 -11.26 3.81 11.82
C PHE A 604 -11.29 3.58 13.33
N VAL A 605 -10.32 4.09 14.08
CA VAL A 605 -10.18 3.85 15.52
C VAL A 605 -11.16 4.73 16.29
N VAL A 606 -12.13 4.09 16.94
CA VAL A 606 -13.16 4.76 17.75
C VAL A 606 -12.73 4.89 19.20
N ASP A 607 -12.07 3.86 19.73
CA ASP A 607 -11.60 3.79 21.11
C ASP A 607 -10.36 2.88 21.20
N ILE A 608 -9.51 3.13 22.19
CA ILE A 608 -8.39 2.27 22.56
C ILE A 608 -8.38 2.11 24.07
N GLN A 609 -8.31 0.86 24.54
CA GLN A 609 -8.38 0.54 25.96
C GLN A 609 -7.30 -0.46 26.36
N PRO A 610 -6.60 -0.22 27.48
CA PRO A 610 -6.51 1.06 28.21
C PRO A 610 -5.76 2.13 27.40
N GLU A 611 -5.93 3.43 27.71
CA GLU A 611 -5.15 4.51 27.06
C GLU A 611 -3.74 4.65 27.68
N VAL A 612 -3.62 4.34 28.98
CA VAL A 612 -2.38 4.34 29.76
C VAL A 612 -2.35 3.14 30.71
N VAL A 613 -1.19 2.47 30.81
CA VAL A 613 -0.98 1.30 31.66
C VAL A 613 0.18 1.52 32.61
N ASP A 614 0.00 1.13 33.87
CA ASP A 614 1.10 0.97 34.83
C ASP A 614 1.88 -0.31 34.47
N VAL A 615 3.09 -0.12 33.97
CA VAL A 615 4.01 -1.20 33.54
C VAL A 615 5.16 -1.40 34.51
N SER A 616 5.04 -0.85 35.73
CA SER A 616 6.09 -0.97 36.74
C SER A 616 6.39 -2.43 37.09
N GLY A 617 7.66 -2.81 36.89
CA GLY A 617 8.16 -4.16 37.15
C GLY A 617 7.98 -5.17 36.01
N LEU A 618 7.60 -4.71 34.81
CA LEU A 618 7.78 -5.46 33.57
C LEU A 618 9.20 -5.26 33.03
N THR A 619 9.71 -6.26 32.31
CA THR A 619 11.06 -6.26 31.76
C THR A 619 11.02 -5.93 30.25
N PRO A 620 11.70 -4.87 29.78
CA PRO A 620 11.90 -4.60 28.35
C PRO A 620 12.42 -5.79 27.56
N GLY A 621 11.90 -5.99 26.35
CA GLY A 621 12.30 -7.09 25.46
C GLY A 621 11.80 -8.49 25.85
N GLU A 622 11.24 -8.68 27.05
CA GLU A 622 10.67 -9.96 27.50
C GLU A 622 9.14 -9.91 27.66
N ASP A 623 8.62 -8.85 28.27
CA ASP A 623 7.20 -8.68 28.53
C ASP A 623 6.49 -7.89 27.42
N VAL A 624 5.22 -8.20 27.21
CA VAL A 624 4.31 -7.48 26.30
C VAL A 624 3.06 -7.02 27.04
N VAL A 625 2.48 -5.91 26.59
CA VAL A 625 1.31 -5.27 27.19
C VAL A 625 0.15 -5.28 26.20
N PRO A 626 -0.98 -5.96 26.49
CA PRO A 626 -2.11 -6.02 25.57
C PRO A 626 -2.93 -4.72 25.59
N PHE A 627 -3.29 -4.26 24.40
CA PHE A 627 -4.25 -3.18 24.16
C PHE A 627 -5.38 -3.67 23.27
N THR A 628 -6.59 -3.17 23.50
CA THR A 628 -7.76 -3.46 22.67
C THR A 628 -8.19 -2.20 21.92
N LEU A 629 -8.26 -2.29 20.60
CA LEU A 629 -8.78 -1.25 19.72
C LEU A 629 -10.21 -1.59 19.30
N ASP A 630 -11.10 -0.60 19.35
CA ASP A 630 -12.43 -0.66 18.74
C ASP A 630 -12.40 0.06 17.39
N LEU A 631 -12.48 -0.71 16.31
CA LEU A 631 -12.41 -0.24 14.93
C LEU A 631 -13.81 -0.17 14.31
N LEU A 632 -14.09 0.88 13.54
CA LEU A 632 -15.33 1.04 12.78
C LEU A 632 -15.05 1.24 11.28
N GLY A 633 -15.61 0.39 10.43
CA GLY A 633 -15.55 0.57 8.97
C GLY A 633 -16.37 1.79 8.51
N VAL A 634 -15.75 2.97 8.40
CA VAL A 634 -16.43 4.27 8.16
C VAL A 634 -16.42 4.77 6.72
N LEU A 635 -15.85 4.04 5.76
CA LEU A 635 -15.61 4.56 4.41
C LEU A 635 -16.86 4.71 3.53
N ALA A 636 -16.77 5.64 2.57
CA ALA A 636 -17.74 5.74 1.49
C ALA A 636 -17.61 4.52 0.56
N PRO A 637 -18.71 4.06 -0.09
CA PRO A 637 -18.64 2.91 -1.00
C PRO A 637 -17.64 3.05 -2.16
N SER A 638 -17.29 4.29 -2.55
CA SER A 638 -16.31 4.55 -3.60
C SER A 638 -14.84 4.50 -3.12
N GLU A 639 -14.62 4.31 -1.82
CA GLU A 639 -13.30 4.19 -1.19
C GLU A 639 -13.16 2.84 -0.49
N ALA A 640 -14.19 1.98 -0.58
CA ALA A 640 -14.11 0.60 -0.17
C ALA A 640 -13.15 -0.14 -1.11
N ASP A 641 -12.59 -1.23 -0.59
CA ASP A 641 -11.62 -2.07 -1.26
C ASP A 641 -10.26 -1.45 -1.54
N GLN A 642 -9.85 -0.54 -0.66
CA GLN A 642 -8.50 0.00 -0.67
C GLN A 642 -7.83 -0.20 0.68
N TYR A 643 -6.53 -0.51 0.63
CA TYR A 643 -5.69 -0.57 1.82
C TYR A 643 -5.55 0.79 2.50
N ARG A 644 -5.52 0.75 3.82
CA ARG A 644 -5.29 1.90 4.70
C ARG A 644 -4.40 1.48 5.85
N VAL A 645 -3.55 2.40 6.29
CA VAL A 645 -2.67 2.17 7.43
C VAL A 645 -3.15 3.00 8.61
N VAL A 646 -3.23 2.34 9.76
CA VAL A 646 -3.33 2.96 11.07
C VAL A 646 -2.05 2.61 11.81
N THR A 647 -1.35 3.62 12.33
CA THR A 647 -0.11 3.42 13.07
C THR A 647 -0.33 3.70 14.55
N ILE A 648 0.04 2.75 15.39
CA ILE A 648 -0.07 2.83 16.84
C ILE A 648 1.32 3.07 17.41
N TYR A 649 1.54 4.24 18.00
CA TYR A 649 2.79 4.61 18.66
C TYR A 649 2.68 4.39 20.16
N ALA A 650 3.52 3.52 20.70
CA ALA A 650 3.66 3.33 22.13
C ALA A 650 4.83 4.16 22.67
N VAL A 651 4.57 4.93 23.72
CA VAL A 651 5.58 5.73 24.41
C VAL A 651 5.63 5.37 25.89
N GLY A 652 6.83 5.11 26.38
CA GLY A 652 7.09 4.95 27.80
C GLY A 652 7.17 6.31 28.50
N ASP A 653 7.49 6.27 29.80
CA ASP A 653 7.85 7.45 30.58
C ASP A 653 8.83 8.35 29.82
N ASP A 654 8.70 9.67 30.03
CA ASP A 654 9.52 10.69 29.35
C ASP A 654 9.39 10.73 27.81
N SER A 655 8.32 10.14 27.27
CA SER A 655 7.96 10.14 25.84
C SER A 655 8.94 9.35 24.95
N ILE A 656 9.68 8.40 25.51
CA ILE A 656 10.58 7.50 24.76
C ILE A 656 9.75 6.54 23.92
N TRP A 657 10.10 6.39 22.65
CA TRP A 657 9.41 5.48 21.74
C TRP A 657 9.83 4.02 21.99
N VAL A 658 8.85 3.18 22.35
CA VAL A 658 9.07 1.77 22.75
C VAL A 658 8.42 0.75 21.83
N ASP A 659 7.43 1.17 21.03
CA ASP A 659 6.91 0.30 19.99
C ASP A 659 6.13 1.07 18.93
N GLU A 660 6.03 0.48 17.75
CA GLU A 660 5.14 0.93 16.70
C GLU A 660 4.44 -0.26 16.09
N ILE A 661 3.11 -0.27 16.12
CA ILE A 661 2.33 -1.34 15.50
C ILE A 661 1.61 -0.76 14.28
N THR A 662 1.84 -1.39 13.13
CA THR A 662 1.12 -1.08 11.89
C THR A 662 -0.12 -1.95 11.79
N VAL A 663 -1.29 -1.33 11.70
CA VAL A 663 -2.56 -2.01 11.42
C VAL A 663 -2.94 -1.70 9.97
N LEU A 664 -2.77 -2.68 9.10
CA LEU A 664 -3.18 -2.60 7.70
C LEU A 664 -4.66 -3.01 7.60
N ILE A 665 -5.48 -2.15 7.04
CA ILE A 665 -6.93 -2.30 6.99
C ILE A 665 -7.39 -2.28 5.54
N ARG A 666 -8.17 -3.29 5.14
CA ARG A 666 -8.97 -3.28 3.92
C ARG A 666 -10.46 -3.27 4.30
N VAL A 667 -11.26 -2.42 3.67
CA VAL A 667 -12.71 -2.34 3.94
C VAL A 667 -13.46 -2.98 2.79
N LEU A 668 -14.07 -4.13 3.02
CA LEU A 668 -14.75 -4.90 1.97
C LEU A 668 -15.95 -4.16 1.39
N LEU A 669 -16.30 -4.47 0.14
CA LEU A 669 -17.55 -4.01 -0.48
C LEU A 669 -18.78 -4.68 0.18
N PRO A 670 -19.95 -3.99 0.20
CA PRO A 670 -21.14 -4.41 0.95
C PRO A 670 -22.02 -5.49 0.30
#